data_AF-A0AB40D2Q4-F1
#
_entry.id   AF-A0AB40D2Q4-F1
#
_cell.length_a   1.000
_cell.length_b   1.000
_cell.length_c   1.000
_cell.angle_alpha   90.00
_cell.angle_beta   90.00
_cell.angle_gamma   90.00
#
_symmetry.space_group_name_H-M   'P 1'
#
loop_
_entity.id
_entity.type
_entity.pdbx_description
1 polymer ?
#
loop_
_entity_poly.entity_id
_entity_poly.type
_entity_poly.pdbx_seq_one_letter_code
_entity_poly.pdbx_strand_id
1 'polypeptide(L)'
;MERTQVDGKDHQQVLKEFSRILDEQIEKIVLFMLEQQGLLAIRLEKLGEVHGILLEQRDISRTYELQEAYRAVGHDLVKLLKFVDLNATGIRKILKKFDKRFGYKFTNYYVSTRSNHPYSQLQGIFKHVAIGAVVGALSRNLALLQDHQGSQLSIYDQPSVILKDPVIDLINASVDKLTHSTSFLHFLGQHALIVQEDIPCATDDHDDDQRYHFMSLLLNLANTFLYMVNTYIVVPTADDYSLSLGAAATVCGVIIGSMAVAQVFSSVYFSAWSNKSYFKPLIFSSIMLLLGNLLYALAYDLSSIAVLIIGRLLCGLGSARAVNRRYISDCVPLKLRMKASAGFVSASALGMACGPALAGLLQIKFKIYYLTFNKNTLPGWVMAVAWLIYLIWLWISFKEPVHDFEENHFPQDSGVVEQSEHGIVQPLLISEAKDDEEGERDYDESEEASVKCHEPASSISSAYRLLTPSVKVQLLIYFMLKYAMEILLAESSVITTFYFSWPTSSVAIFLAVLGLTVLPVNAIVGSYLTNIFEDRQILLASEIMLLVGVILSFRVTGPYSVSQYISSALITFVSAEVLEGVNLSLLSRVMSSRLARGTFNGGLLSTEAGTMARVVADGTITMVGYLGEEKLLNLTLLPSLFICIASIAATLLTFNTLF
;
A
#
# COMPACT_ATOMS: atom_id res chain seq x y z
N MET A 1 15.24 35.78 -29.32
CA MET A 1 15.83 34.57 -28.72
C MET A 1 16.99 34.85 -27.74
N GLU A 2 17.77 35.94 -27.86
CA GLU A 2 18.85 36.22 -26.87
C GLU A 2 18.37 36.71 -25.49
N ARG A 3 17.19 37.36 -25.38
CA ARG A 3 16.69 37.84 -24.07
C ARG A 3 16.19 36.73 -23.14
N THR A 4 15.69 35.61 -23.67
CA THR A 4 15.16 34.50 -22.87
C THR A 4 16.25 33.56 -22.33
N GLN A 5 17.41 33.46 -23.01
CA GLN A 5 18.57 32.69 -22.52
C GLN A 5 19.37 33.42 -21.42
N VAL A 6 19.38 34.76 -21.43
CA VAL A 6 20.03 35.57 -20.38
C VAL A 6 19.25 35.46 -19.07
N ASP A 7 17.92 35.49 -19.15
CA ASP A 7 17.05 35.40 -17.97
C ASP A 7 17.24 34.06 -17.24
N GLY A 8 17.20 32.92 -17.95
CA GLY A 8 17.40 31.59 -17.34
C GLY A 8 18.76 31.36 -16.65
N LYS A 9 19.83 32.04 -17.10
CA LYS A 9 21.17 31.97 -16.47
C LYS A 9 21.26 32.79 -15.19
N ASP A 10 20.69 33.99 -15.18
CA ASP A 10 20.60 34.83 -13.98
C ASP A 10 19.75 34.14 -12.89
N HIS A 11 18.70 33.42 -13.29
CA HIS A 11 17.82 32.68 -12.39
C HIS A 11 18.55 31.55 -11.62
N GLN A 12 19.32 30.70 -12.32
CA GLN A 12 20.08 29.63 -11.66
C GLN A 12 21.17 30.18 -10.74
N GLN A 13 21.76 31.32 -11.11
CA GLN A 13 22.79 31.98 -10.32
C GLN A 13 22.23 32.52 -9.00
N VAL A 14 21.03 33.12 -9.01
CA VAL A 14 20.34 33.60 -7.80
C VAL A 14 19.98 32.45 -6.86
N LEU A 15 19.45 31.34 -7.38
CA LEU A 15 19.12 30.17 -6.56
C LEU A 15 20.36 29.55 -5.91
N LYS A 16 21.45 29.43 -6.67
CA LYS A 16 22.73 28.90 -6.19
C LYS A 16 23.31 29.78 -5.09
N GLU A 17 23.33 31.09 -5.31
CA GLU A 17 23.88 32.04 -4.34
C GLU A 17 23.05 32.12 -3.07
N PHE A 18 21.72 32.12 -3.18
CA PHE A 18 20.83 32.07 -2.03
C PHE A 18 21.00 30.76 -1.23
N SER A 19 21.12 29.63 -1.92
CA SER A 19 21.35 28.34 -1.26
C SER A 19 22.67 28.32 -0.48
N ARG A 20 23.74 28.89 -1.04
CA ARG A 20 25.05 29.02 -0.37
C ARG A 20 24.95 29.86 0.90
N ILE A 21 24.30 31.04 0.81
CA ILE A 21 24.13 31.93 1.97
C ILE A 21 23.30 31.23 3.06
N LEU A 22 22.24 30.52 2.68
CA LEU A 22 21.39 29.81 3.65
C LEU A 22 22.15 28.65 4.31
N ASP A 23 22.92 27.88 3.54
CA ASP A 23 23.78 26.80 4.04
C ASP A 23 24.80 27.34 5.06
N GLU A 24 25.46 28.49 4.79
CA GLU A 24 26.39 29.15 5.73
C GLU A 24 25.73 29.60 7.04
N GLN A 25 24.48 30.08 6.99
CA GLN A 25 23.76 30.46 8.21
C GLN A 25 23.35 29.23 9.04
N ILE A 26 22.92 28.16 8.36
CA ILE A 26 22.56 26.90 9.02
C ILE A 26 23.80 26.29 9.68
N GLU A 27 24.94 26.31 9.02
CA GLU A 27 26.22 25.83 9.59
C GLU A 27 26.56 26.55 10.90
N LYS A 28 26.42 27.88 10.96
CA LYS A 28 26.64 28.65 12.21
C LYS A 28 25.71 28.20 13.34
N ILE A 29 24.44 27.94 13.02
CA ILE A 29 23.45 27.47 14.00
C ILE A 29 23.84 26.08 14.54
N VAL A 30 24.26 25.18 13.65
CA VAL A 30 24.64 23.80 14.00
C VAL A 30 25.92 23.78 14.81
N LEU A 31 26.95 24.55 14.42
CA LEU A 31 28.20 24.64 15.17
C LEU A 31 27.99 25.18 16.58
N PHE A 32 27.18 26.23 16.73
CA PHE A 32 26.80 26.74 18.05
C PHE A 32 26.04 25.69 18.87
N MET A 33 25.11 24.97 18.25
CA MET A 33 24.37 23.90 18.93
C MET A 33 25.31 22.78 19.43
N LEU A 34 26.26 22.35 18.61
CA LEU A 34 27.25 21.32 18.98
C LEU A 34 28.15 21.78 20.12
N GLU A 35 28.61 23.04 20.10
CA GLU A 35 29.40 23.63 21.17
C GLU A 35 28.63 23.63 22.50
N GLN A 36 27.37 24.09 22.48
CA GLN A 36 26.53 24.11 23.68
C GLN A 36 26.21 22.70 24.20
N GLN A 37 25.97 21.73 23.31
CA GLN A 37 25.82 20.33 23.69
C GLN A 37 27.08 19.77 24.38
N GLY A 38 28.26 20.08 23.85
CA GLY A 38 29.54 19.70 24.46
C GLY A 38 29.72 20.29 25.85
N LEU A 39 29.40 21.57 26.04
CA LEU A 39 29.45 22.23 27.35
C LEU A 39 28.49 21.60 28.36
N LEU A 40 27.27 21.25 27.94
CA LEU A 40 26.30 20.57 28.80
C LEU A 40 26.76 19.14 29.15
N ALA A 41 27.35 18.41 28.20
CA ALA A 41 27.89 17.08 28.44
C ALA A 41 29.04 17.10 29.46
N ILE A 42 29.99 18.03 29.35
CA ILE A 42 31.09 18.20 30.31
C ILE A 42 30.56 18.53 31.71
N ARG A 43 29.51 19.36 31.80
CA ARG A 43 28.86 19.67 33.09
C ARG A 43 28.18 18.44 33.68
N LEU A 44 27.49 17.64 32.88
CA LEU A 44 26.87 16.39 33.34
C LEU A 44 27.89 15.35 33.79
N GLU A 45 29.03 15.24 33.11
CA GLU A 45 30.13 14.36 33.50
C GLU A 45 30.68 14.73 34.88
N LYS A 46 31.01 16.02 35.09
CA LYS A 46 31.46 16.54 36.39
C LYS A 46 30.44 16.33 37.51
N LEU A 47 29.16 16.55 37.23
CA LEU A 47 28.10 16.29 38.21
C LEU A 47 27.94 14.78 38.49
N GLY A 48 28.23 13.92 37.51
CA GLY A 48 28.27 12.47 37.67
C GLY A 48 29.40 11.99 38.58
N GLU A 49 30.59 12.57 38.46
CA GLU A 49 31.72 12.28 39.37
C GLU A 49 31.39 12.67 40.81
N VAL A 50 30.82 13.87 41.01
CA VAL A 50 30.37 14.34 42.33
C VAL A 50 29.25 13.46 42.89
N HIS A 51 28.33 12.99 42.03
CA HIS A 51 27.28 12.05 42.41
C HIS A 51 27.83 10.70 42.90
N GLY A 52 28.85 10.16 42.22
CA GLY A 52 29.54 8.92 42.62
C GLY A 52 30.20 9.02 44.00
N ILE A 53 30.85 10.15 44.29
CA ILE A 53 31.49 10.40 45.60
C ILE A 53 30.44 10.57 46.72
N LEU A 54 29.30 11.18 46.43
CA LEU A 54 28.23 11.43 47.41
C LEU A 54 27.45 10.17 47.81
N LEU A 55 27.35 9.17 46.91
CA LEU A 55 26.78 7.86 47.20
C LEU A 55 27.49 7.13 48.35
N GLU A 56 28.78 7.41 48.56
CA GLU A 56 29.57 6.81 49.65
C GLU A 56 29.39 7.52 51.00
N GLN A 57 29.03 8.81 51.02
CA GLN A 57 29.07 9.67 52.22
C GLN A 57 27.71 9.96 52.89
N ARG A 58 26.56 9.65 52.23
CA ARG A 58 25.18 9.82 52.76
C ARG A 58 24.88 11.19 53.41
N ASP A 59 25.25 12.28 52.74
CA ASP A 59 24.96 13.64 53.21
C ASP A 59 23.72 14.25 52.51
N ILE A 60 22.64 14.46 53.26
CA ILE A 60 21.33 14.90 52.75
C ILE A 60 21.39 16.34 52.22
N SER A 61 22.21 17.20 52.82
CA SER A 61 22.33 18.62 52.44
C SER A 61 22.93 18.78 51.04
N ARG A 62 24.02 18.05 50.76
CA ARG A 62 24.72 18.03 49.48
C ARG A 62 23.92 17.36 48.35
N THR A 63 22.99 16.48 48.71
CA THR A 63 22.09 15.82 47.75
C THR A 63 21.11 16.83 47.13
N TYR A 64 20.63 17.79 47.91
CA TYR A 64 19.76 18.87 47.42
C TYR A 64 20.50 19.85 46.50
N GLU A 65 21.73 20.24 46.87
CA GLU A 65 22.59 21.10 46.04
C GLU A 65 22.91 20.45 44.68
N LEU A 66 23.17 19.14 44.69
CA LEU A 66 23.42 18.36 43.48
C LEU A 66 22.17 18.25 42.60
N GLN A 67 20.99 18.04 43.20
CA GLN A 67 19.71 18.02 42.47
C GLN A 67 19.44 19.36 41.78
N GLU A 68 19.69 20.48 42.47
CA GLU A 68 19.52 21.82 41.91
C GLU A 68 20.54 22.09 40.79
N ALA A 69 21.77 21.59 40.92
CA ALA A 69 22.77 21.67 39.86
C ALA A 69 22.35 20.88 38.59
N TYR A 70 21.74 19.70 38.74
CA TYR A 70 21.15 18.96 37.61
C TYR A 70 19.95 19.71 37.00
N ARG A 71 19.08 20.33 37.81
CA ARG A 71 17.98 21.17 37.31
C ARG A 71 18.49 22.38 36.53
N ALA A 72 19.57 23.02 36.98
CA ALA A 72 20.19 24.13 36.25
C ALA A 72 20.67 23.70 34.86
N VAL A 73 21.26 22.50 34.72
CA VAL A 73 21.63 21.91 33.43
C VAL A 73 20.38 21.68 32.57
N GLY A 74 19.29 21.18 33.17
CA GLY A 74 18.01 21.00 32.47
C GLY A 74 17.42 22.31 31.95
N HIS A 75 17.48 23.39 32.72
CA HIS A 75 17.05 24.73 32.29
C HIS A 75 17.90 25.28 31.14
N ASP A 76 19.22 25.07 31.16
CA ASP A 76 20.10 25.47 30.07
C ASP A 76 19.86 24.64 28.80
N LEU A 77 19.53 23.35 28.94
CA LEU A 77 19.08 22.52 27.82
C LEU A 77 17.76 23.03 27.21
N VAL A 78 16.80 23.45 28.03
CA VAL A 78 15.55 24.07 27.54
C VAL A 78 15.83 25.37 26.78
N LYS A 79 16.78 26.20 27.22
CA LYS A 79 17.19 27.40 26.47
C LYS A 79 17.78 27.03 25.11
N LEU A 80 18.61 26.00 25.05
CA LEU A 80 19.17 25.49 23.80
C LEU A 80 18.07 24.96 22.85
N LEU A 81 17.11 24.19 23.37
CA LEU A 81 15.96 23.71 22.60
C LEU A 81 15.12 24.86 22.02
N LYS A 82 14.86 25.91 22.82
CA LYS A 82 14.16 27.12 22.36
C LYS A 82 14.96 27.86 21.28
N PHE A 83 16.28 27.94 21.41
CA PHE A 83 17.14 28.52 20.39
C PHE A 83 17.01 27.76 19.06
N VAL A 84 17.05 26.43 19.09
CA VAL A 84 16.90 25.61 17.88
C VAL A 84 15.49 25.74 17.28
N ASP A 85 14.43 25.77 18.10
CA ASP A 85 13.03 25.98 17.66
C ASP A 85 12.85 27.33 16.93
N LEU A 86 13.42 28.40 17.50
CA LEU A 86 13.39 29.73 16.89
C LEU A 86 14.10 29.76 15.54
N ASN A 87 15.28 29.13 15.44
CA ASN A 87 16.05 29.09 14.20
C ASN A 87 15.38 28.20 13.14
N ALA A 88 14.85 27.03 13.51
CA ALA A 88 14.09 26.17 12.60
C ALA A 88 12.85 26.89 12.04
N THR A 89 12.13 27.64 12.89
CA THR A 89 11.01 28.49 12.48
C THR A 89 11.46 29.63 11.56
N GLY A 90 12.62 30.23 11.84
CA GLY A 90 13.26 31.26 11.02
C GLY A 90 13.58 30.76 9.62
N ILE A 91 14.26 29.62 9.50
CA ILE A 91 14.59 28.97 8.22
C ILE A 91 13.32 28.70 7.42
N ARG A 92 12.28 28.14 8.04
CA ARG A 92 10.98 27.91 7.39
C ARG A 92 10.37 29.20 6.83
N LYS A 93 10.39 30.29 7.60
CA LYS A 93 9.84 31.59 7.17
C LYS A 93 10.68 32.21 6.05
N ILE A 94 12.00 32.06 6.07
CA ILE A 94 12.91 32.54 5.02
C ILE A 94 12.60 31.81 3.71
N LEU A 95 12.53 30.48 3.74
CA LEU A 95 12.20 29.63 2.59
C LEU A 95 10.81 29.99 2.02
N LYS A 96 9.78 30.10 2.87
CA LYS A 96 8.43 30.50 2.43
C LYS A 96 8.36 31.90 1.82
N LYS A 97 9.11 32.87 2.39
CA LYS A 97 9.18 34.24 1.84
C LYS A 97 9.93 34.28 0.52
N PHE A 98 10.93 33.42 0.34
CA PHE A 98 11.66 33.27 -0.91
C PHE A 98 10.73 32.74 -2.01
N ASP A 99 10.04 31.63 -1.76
CA ASP A 99 9.06 31.06 -2.70
C ASP A 99 7.96 32.08 -3.06
N LYS A 100 7.44 32.83 -2.07
CA LYS A 100 6.38 33.84 -2.32
C LYS A 100 6.85 35.02 -3.17
N ARG A 101 8.12 35.45 -3.05
CA ARG A 101 8.64 36.59 -3.82
C ARG A 101 8.97 36.23 -5.27
N PHE A 102 9.43 35.00 -5.47
CA PHE A 102 9.99 34.58 -6.75
C PHE A 102 9.10 33.55 -7.49
N GLY A 103 8.00 33.10 -6.89
CA GLY A 103 7.03 32.20 -7.52
C GLY A 103 7.52 30.76 -7.73
N TYR A 104 8.65 30.38 -7.10
CA TYR A 104 9.28 29.06 -7.31
C TYR A 104 8.95 28.06 -6.20
N LYS A 105 9.05 26.76 -6.53
CA LYS A 105 9.06 25.65 -5.56
C LYS A 105 10.48 25.42 -4.97
N PHE A 106 11.22 26.48 -4.64
CA PHE A 106 12.62 26.37 -4.17
C PHE A 106 12.72 25.67 -2.81
N THR A 107 11.75 25.90 -1.91
CA THR A 107 11.71 25.21 -0.60
C THR A 107 11.77 23.69 -0.76
N ASN A 108 11.02 23.11 -1.71
CA ASN A 108 10.99 21.66 -1.91
C ASN A 108 12.34 21.13 -2.42
N TYR A 109 12.95 21.82 -3.40
CA TYR A 109 14.26 21.47 -3.92
C TYR A 109 15.36 21.58 -2.86
N TYR A 110 15.39 22.68 -2.12
CA TYR A 110 16.41 22.92 -1.09
C TYR A 110 16.30 21.91 0.05
N VAL A 111 15.08 21.66 0.56
CA VAL A 111 14.89 20.75 1.69
C VAL A 111 15.13 19.28 1.30
N SER A 112 14.67 18.81 0.12
CA SER A 112 14.92 17.42 -0.33
C SER A 112 16.40 17.10 -0.52
N THR A 113 17.13 17.98 -1.18
CA THR A 113 18.56 17.78 -1.47
C THR A 113 19.40 17.77 -0.20
N ARG A 114 19.00 18.54 0.83
CA ARG A 114 19.69 18.62 2.11
C ARG A 114 19.14 17.70 3.20
N SER A 115 17.94 17.13 3.10
CA SER A 115 17.42 16.25 4.16
C SER A 115 18.07 14.86 4.17
N ASN A 116 18.46 14.37 2.98
CA ASN A 116 18.95 13.00 2.78
C ASN A 116 20.46 12.89 2.55
N HIS A 117 21.16 14.02 2.36
CA HIS A 117 22.59 13.99 2.13
C HIS A 117 23.37 13.80 3.45
N PRO A 118 24.34 12.85 3.53
CA PRO A 118 25.02 12.48 4.78
C PRO A 118 25.83 13.62 5.41
N TYR A 119 26.26 14.60 4.61
CA TYR A 119 27.03 15.77 5.07
C TYR A 119 26.20 17.04 5.21
N SER A 120 24.87 16.94 5.21
CA SER A 120 24.02 18.11 5.28
C SER A 120 23.92 18.67 6.70
N GLN A 121 24.23 19.96 6.83
CA GLN A 121 24.09 20.69 8.09
C GLN A 121 22.62 20.80 8.54
N LEU A 122 21.68 20.78 7.59
CA LEU A 122 20.25 20.79 7.89
C LEU A 122 19.83 19.52 8.67
N GLN A 123 20.52 18.40 8.49
CA GLN A 123 20.27 17.17 9.24
C GLN A 123 20.61 17.31 10.73
N GLY A 124 21.61 18.13 11.09
CA GLY A 124 21.94 18.43 12.49
C GLY A 124 20.78 19.12 13.22
N ILE A 125 19.98 19.89 12.51
CA ILE A 125 18.76 20.52 13.04
C ILE A 125 17.58 19.53 13.09
N PHE A 126 17.59 18.44 12.32
CA PHE A 126 16.47 17.46 12.28
C PHE A 126 16.68 16.24 13.16
N LYS A 127 17.91 15.74 13.27
CA LYS A 127 18.24 14.53 14.02
C LYS A 127 18.78 14.93 15.39
N HIS A 128 17.88 15.20 16.33
CA HIS A 128 18.22 15.55 17.72
C HIS A 128 18.71 14.37 18.57
N VAL A 129 19.39 13.37 17.98
CA VAL A 129 19.82 12.14 18.66
C VAL A 129 20.74 12.45 19.86
N ALA A 130 21.64 13.43 19.73
CA ALA A 130 22.51 13.88 20.81
C ALA A 130 21.74 14.52 21.99
N ILE A 131 20.64 15.21 21.72
CA ILE A 131 19.78 15.81 22.74
C ILE A 131 19.10 14.70 23.54
N GLY A 132 18.60 13.65 22.87
CA GLY A 132 18.00 12.49 23.53
C GLY A 132 18.94 11.80 24.54
N ALA A 133 20.24 11.72 24.23
CA ALA A 133 21.24 11.17 25.13
C ALA A 133 21.46 12.06 26.39
N VAL A 134 21.50 13.38 26.21
CA VAL A 134 21.62 14.35 27.31
C VAL A 134 20.38 14.31 28.21
N VAL A 135 19.18 14.25 27.61
CA VAL A 135 17.91 14.10 28.34
C VAL A 135 17.87 12.78 29.10
N GLY A 136 18.27 11.67 28.47
CA GLY A 136 18.33 10.37 29.12
C GLY A 136 19.30 10.33 30.31
N ALA A 137 20.48 10.92 30.16
CA ALA A 137 21.46 11.03 31.25
C ALA A 137 20.94 11.89 32.41
N LEU A 138 20.30 13.03 32.11
CA LEU A 138 19.74 13.94 33.09
C LEU A 138 18.54 13.31 33.83
N SER A 139 17.61 12.70 33.10
CA SER A 139 16.44 12.02 33.68
C SER A 139 16.85 10.84 34.56
N ARG A 140 17.84 10.04 34.14
CA ARG A 140 18.38 8.94 34.96
C ARG A 140 19.01 9.45 36.26
N ASN A 141 19.87 10.46 36.17
CA ASN A 141 20.59 10.95 37.36
C ASN A 141 19.64 11.67 38.34
N LEU A 142 18.62 12.38 37.85
CA LEU A 142 17.56 12.96 38.69
C LEU A 142 16.67 11.89 39.33
N ALA A 143 16.36 10.81 38.60
CA ALA A 143 15.59 9.67 39.15
C ALA A 143 16.34 8.99 40.30
N LEU A 144 17.63 8.71 40.13
CA LEU A 144 18.47 8.09 41.16
C LEU A 144 18.59 8.97 42.43
N LEU A 145 18.53 10.29 42.28
CA LEU A 145 18.50 11.23 43.40
C LEU A 145 17.13 11.29 44.10
N GLN A 146 16.02 11.05 43.39
CA GLN A 146 14.67 10.98 43.97
C GLN A 146 14.41 9.66 44.74
N ASP A 147 15.00 8.53 44.30
CA ASP A 147 14.78 7.20 44.90
C ASP A 147 15.47 6.99 46.27
N HIS A 148 16.25 7.98 46.72
CA HIS A 148 16.81 8.02 48.07
C HIS A 148 15.78 8.28 49.19
N GLN A 149 14.46 8.21 48.88
CA GLN A 149 13.40 7.97 49.89
C GLN A 149 13.15 6.48 50.20
N GLY A 150 13.93 5.54 49.65
CA GLY A 150 14.14 4.24 50.31
C GLY A 150 13.72 2.98 49.54
N SER A 151 14.07 2.86 48.25
CA SER A 151 13.94 1.57 47.56
C SER A 151 15.10 1.32 46.57
N GLN A 152 15.86 0.23 46.80
CA GLN A 152 16.92 -0.25 45.89
C GLN A 152 16.31 -1.06 44.73
N LEU A 153 15.58 -0.42 43.82
CA LEU A 153 15.07 -1.10 42.62
C LEU A 153 15.58 -0.42 41.34
N SER A 154 16.00 -1.22 40.37
CA SER A 154 16.51 -0.75 39.07
C SER A 154 15.36 -0.18 38.24
N ILE A 155 15.64 0.93 37.55
CA ILE A 155 14.68 1.64 36.67
C ILE A 155 14.21 0.75 35.50
N TYR A 156 14.96 -0.30 35.17
CA TYR A 156 14.61 -1.25 34.10
C TYR A 156 13.59 -2.31 34.52
N ASP A 157 13.33 -2.47 35.82
CA ASP A 157 12.43 -3.51 36.35
C ASP A 157 10.99 -3.00 36.55
N GLN A 158 10.73 -1.68 36.40
CA GLN A 158 9.40 -1.08 36.47
C GLN A 158 9.17 -0.05 35.34
N PRO A 159 8.31 -0.35 34.34
CA PRO A 159 8.10 0.52 33.18
C PRO A 159 7.18 1.74 33.45
N SER A 160 6.88 2.09 34.71
CA SER A 160 5.83 3.07 35.03
C SER A 160 6.05 3.88 36.32
N VAL A 161 7.26 4.37 36.57
CA VAL A 161 7.43 5.50 37.52
C VAL A 161 7.36 6.79 36.71
N ILE A 162 6.21 7.47 36.80
CA ILE A 162 6.01 8.81 36.23
C ILE A 162 6.89 9.78 37.04
N LEU A 163 8.04 10.13 36.47
CA LEU A 163 8.94 11.17 36.96
C LEU A 163 8.18 12.50 36.99
N LYS A 164 7.90 13.02 38.20
CA LYS A 164 7.30 14.34 38.41
C LYS A 164 8.37 15.36 38.81
N ASP A 165 9.45 15.51 38.03
CA ASP A 165 10.28 16.70 38.15
C ASP A 165 9.83 17.72 37.09
N PRO A 166 9.40 18.94 37.47
CA PRO A 166 8.85 19.93 36.54
C PRO A 166 9.85 20.33 35.43
N VAL A 167 11.16 20.14 35.65
CA VAL A 167 12.18 20.42 34.63
C VAL A 167 12.15 19.36 33.52
N ILE A 168 11.87 18.09 33.85
CA ILE A 168 11.77 17.00 32.87
C ILE A 168 10.50 17.18 32.01
N ASP A 169 9.38 17.56 32.63
CA ASP A 169 8.15 17.88 31.89
C ASP A 169 8.35 19.07 30.93
N LEU A 170 9.08 20.09 31.37
CA LEU A 170 9.43 21.25 30.54
C LEU A 170 10.36 20.87 29.37
N ILE A 171 11.30 19.95 29.59
CA ILE A 171 12.18 19.41 28.56
C ILE A 171 11.34 18.62 27.55
N ASN A 172 10.50 17.69 28.00
CA ASN A 172 9.65 16.87 27.12
C ASN A 172 8.71 17.76 26.28
N ALA A 173 8.04 18.73 26.89
CA ALA A 173 7.21 19.69 26.16
C ALA A 173 8.01 20.52 25.13
N SER A 174 9.26 20.87 25.46
CA SER A 174 10.14 21.59 24.52
C SER A 174 10.63 20.70 23.38
N VAL A 175 10.89 19.42 23.65
CA VAL A 175 11.25 18.40 22.64
C VAL A 175 10.07 18.09 21.74
N ASP A 176 8.87 17.91 22.27
CA ASP A 176 7.65 17.67 21.49
C ASP A 176 7.33 18.86 20.58
N LYS A 177 7.45 20.08 21.11
CA LYS A 177 7.29 21.31 20.33
C LYS A 177 8.33 21.40 19.22
N LEU A 178 9.61 21.13 19.52
CA LEU A 178 10.68 21.15 18.54
C LEU A 178 10.47 20.07 17.48
N THR A 179 10.01 18.87 17.87
CA THR A 179 9.65 17.77 16.97
C THR A 179 8.52 18.19 16.04
N HIS A 180 7.51 18.90 16.53
CA HIS A 180 6.44 19.45 15.69
C HIS A 180 6.94 20.57 14.75
N SER A 181 7.83 21.46 15.23
CA SER A 181 8.45 22.52 14.43
C SER A 181 9.41 21.98 13.37
N THR A 182 10.07 20.87 13.62
CA THR A 182 10.95 20.20 12.65
C THR A 182 10.21 19.21 11.78
N SER A 183 9.06 18.66 12.23
CA SER A 183 8.27 17.70 11.47
C SER A 183 7.78 18.27 10.14
N PHE A 184 7.48 19.57 10.05
CA PHE A 184 7.11 20.19 8.77
C PHE A 184 8.27 20.21 7.77
N LEU A 185 9.50 20.49 8.22
CA LEU A 185 10.67 20.51 7.33
C LEU A 185 11.16 19.08 7.02
N HIS A 186 11.04 18.17 7.98
CA HIS A 186 11.26 16.74 7.78
C HIS A 186 10.21 16.13 6.86
N PHE A 187 8.94 16.54 6.99
CA PHE A 187 7.83 16.22 6.11
C PHE A 187 8.12 16.78 4.72
N LEU A 188 8.51 18.04 4.57
CA LEU A 188 8.93 18.58 3.28
C LEU A 188 10.16 17.87 2.70
N GLY A 189 11.12 17.41 3.51
CA GLY A 189 12.29 16.66 3.02
C GLY A 189 11.96 15.24 2.57
N GLN A 190 11.12 14.53 3.32
CA GLN A 190 10.65 13.18 2.98
C GLN A 190 9.60 13.20 1.87
N HIS A 191 8.77 14.23 1.83
CA HIS A 191 7.72 14.42 0.82
C HIS A 191 8.17 15.24 -0.38
N ALA A 192 9.33 15.91 -0.41
CA ALA A 192 9.81 16.51 -1.67
C ALA A 192 10.40 15.47 -2.65
N LEU A 193 10.65 14.24 -2.19
CA LEU A 193 10.82 13.07 -3.08
C LEU A 193 9.48 12.54 -3.63
N ILE A 194 8.35 13.02 -3.08
CA ILE A 194 6.99 12.76 -3.55
C ILE A 194 6.42 14.11 -3.99
N VAL A 195 6.77 14.58 -5.19
CA VAL A 195 6.23 15.82 -5.78
C VAL A 195 4.77 16.03 -5.37
N GLN A 196 4.54 16.95 -4.43
CA GLN A 196 3.21 17.31 -3.95
C GLN A 196 2.91 18.71 -4.50
N GLU A 197 1.93 18.76 -5.40
CA GLU A 197 1.28 19.99 -5.84
C GLU A 197 0.43 20.56 -4.69
N ASP A 198 0.54 21.89 -4.56
CA ASP A 198 -0.41 22.88 -4.05
C ASP A 198 -1.11 22.58 -2.72
N ILE A 199 -0.59 23.20 -1.66
CA ILE A 199 -1.29 23.46 -0.40
C ILE A 199 -2.06 24.77 -0.59
N PRO A 200 -3.41 24.79 -0.64
CA PRO A 200 -4.15 26.01 -0.38
C PRO A 200 -3.79 26.48 1.03
N CYS A 201 -3.48 27.76 1.15
CA CYS A 201 -3.05 28.40 2.38
C CYS A 201 -4.01 28.04 3.53
N ALA A 202 -3.45 27.65 4.68
CA ALA A 202 -4.18 27.41 5.92
C ALA A 202 -5.15 28.56 6.22
N THR A 203 -6.44 28.26 6.08
CA THR A 203 -7.54 28.90 6.78
C THR A 203 -8.31 27.76 7.45
N ASP A 204 -8.22 27.74 8.78
CA ASP A 204 -8.97 26.94 9.75
C ASP A 204 -8.86 25.40 9.69
N ASP A 205 -8.10 24.86 10.65
CA ASP A 205 -7.92 23.43 11.01
C ASP A 205 -9.22 22.77 11.56
N HIS A 206 -10.39 23.02 10.97
CA HIS A 206 -11.65 22.38 11.38
C HIS A 206 -12.43 21.65 10.27
N ASP A 207 -12.01 21.70 9.00
CA ASP A 207 -12.78 21.07 7.90
C ASP A 207 -12.15 19.84 7.24
N ASP A 208 -10.87 19.51 7.45
CA ASP A 208 -10.24 18.35 6.78
C ASP A 208 -10.66 16.99 7.37
N ASP A 209 -11.29 16.98 8.56
CA ASP A 209 -11.93 15.80 9.15
C ASP A 209 -13.27 15.44 8.48
N GLN A 210 -13.84 16.29 7.62
CA GLN A 210 -15.12 16.02 6.95
C GLN A 210 -15.03 15.07 5.75
N ARG A 211 -13.83 14.82 5.18
CA ARG A 211 -13.64 14.00 3.95
C ARG A 211 -13.62 12.49 4.22
N TYR A 212 -13.40 12.06 5.45
CA TYR A 212 -13.21 10.65 5.81
C TYR A 212 -14.46 10.05 6.46
N HIS A 213 -15.17 9.20 5.71
CA HIS A 213 -16.27 8.41 6.26
C HIS A 213 -15.82 6.97 6.57
N PHE A 214 -15.57 6.69 7.84
CA PHE A 214 -15.16 5.37 8.33
C PHE A 214 -16.12 4.26 7.87
N MET A 215 -17.43 4.51 7.87
CA MET A 215 -18.43 3.55 7.43
C MET A 215 -18.31 3.20 5.94
N SER A 216 -18.01 4.18 5.07
CA SER A 216 -17.77 3.93 3.66
C SER A 216 -16.48 3.12 3.44
N LEU A 217 -15.42 3.34 4.22
CA LEU A 217 -14.23 2.48 4.20
C LEU A 217 -14.56 1.05 4.67
N LEU A 218 -15.34 0.90 5.73
CA LEU A 218 -15.78 -0.41 6.24
C LEU A 218 -16.59 -1.17 5.19
N LEU A 219 -17.50 -0.50 4.48
CA LEU A 219 -18.28 -1.09 3.39
C LEU A 219 -17.40 -1.53 2.20
N ASN A 220 -16.34 -0.79 1.88
CA ASN A 220 -15.36 -1.20 0.86
C ASN A 220 -14.54 -2.44 1.30
N LEU A 221 -14.14 -2.48 2.57
CA LEU A 221 -13.45 -3.64 3.15
C LEU A 221 -14.38 -4.86 3.20
N ALA A 222 -15.63 -4.68 3.61
CA ALA A 222 -16.65 -5.73 3.62
C ALA A 222 -16.96 -6.25 2.21
N ASN A 223 -17.04 -5.38 1.19
CA ASN A 223 -17.15 -5.79 -0.21
C ASN A 223 -16.02 -6.73 -0.61
N THR A 224 -14.78 -6.34 -0.29
CA THR A 224 -13.58 -7.10 -0.61
C THR A 224 -13.58 -8.46 0.08
N PHE A 225 -13.89 -8.49 1.38
CA PHE A 225 -14.03 -9.71 2.15
C PHE A 225 -15.08 -10.64 1.55
N LEU A 226 -16.29 -10.14 1.33
CA LEU A 226 -17.41 -10.93 0.82
C LEU A 226 -17.15 -11.45 -0.61
N TYR A 227 -16.49 -10.65 -1.45
CA TYR A 227 -16.05 -11.07 -2.78
C TYR A 227 -15.03 -12.21 -2.73
N MET A 228 -14.10 -12.17 -1.78
CA MET A 228 -13.16 -13.26 -1.59
C MET A 228 -13.82 -14.52 -1.06
N VAL A 229 -14.75 -14.40 -0.10
CA VAL A 229 -15.57 -15.54 0.32
C VAL A 229 -16.30 -16.14 -0.89
N ASN A 230 -16.94 -15.31 -1.72
CA ASN A 230 -17.65 -15.75 -2.92
C ASN A 230 -16.77 -16.51 -3.91
N THR A 231 -15.53 -16.06 -4.07
CA THR A 231 -14.58 -16.63 -5.02
C THR A 231 -14.13 -18.03 -4.57
N TYR A 232 -13.88 -18.22 -3.28
CA TYR A 232 -13.25 -19.43 -2.75
C TYR A 232 -14.22 -20.42 -2.06
N ILE A 233 -15.44 -20.02 -1.69
CA ILE A 233 -16.47 -20.91 -1.10
C ILE A 233 -16.85 -22.10 -2.00
N VAL A 234 -16.63 -21.94 -3.28
CA VAL A 234 -16.93 -22.93 -4.32
C VAL A 234 -15.80 -23.92 -4.57
N VAL A 235 -14.57 -23.62 -4.16
CA VAL A 235 -13.37 -24.41 -4.50
C VAL A 235 -13.46 -25.83 -3.95
N PRO A 236 -13.84 -26.08 -2.69
CA PRO A 236 -13.92 -27.44 -2.15
C PRO A 236 -14.93 -28.35 -2.85
N THR A 237 -15.92 -27.78 -3.56
CA THR A 237 -17.03 -28.49 -4.20
C THR A 237 -17.02 -28.42 -5.72
N ALA A 238 -16.05 -27.73 -6.34
CA ALA A 238 -16.06 -27.42 -7.76
C ALA A 238 -15.98 -28.66 -8.66
N ASP A 239 -15.12 -29.60 -8.30
CA ASP A 239 -14.93 -30.90 -8.97
C ASP A 239 -16.17 -31.80 -8.80
N ASP A 240 -16.67 -31.93 -7.57
CA ASP A 240 -17.91 -32.66 -7.26
C ASP A 240 -19.13 -32.11 -8.04
N TYR A 241 -19.21 -30.79 -8.18
CA TYR A 241 -20.29 -30.14 -8.91
C TYR A 241 -20.17 -30.36 -10.42
N SER A 242 -18.95 -30.29 -10.96
CA SER A 242 -18.68 -30.64 -12.36
C SER A 242 -19.12 -32.07 -12.68
N LEU A 243 -18.73 -33.04 -11.85
CA LEU A 243 -19.12 -34.44 -11.98
C LEU A 243 -20.63 -34.64 -11.90
N SER A 244 -21.30 -33.93 -10.99
CA SER A 244 -22.75 -33.99 -10.82
C SER A 244 -23.53 -33.47 -12.04
N LEU A 245 -22.91 -32.59 -12.84
CA LEU A 245 -23.47 -32.04 -14.07
C LEU A 245 -23.03 -32.84 -15.32
N GLY A 246 -22.31 -33.94 -15.15
CA GLY A 246 -21.88 -34.84 -16.24
C GLY A 246 -20.59 -34.41 -16.95
N ALA A 247 -19.78 -33.52 -16.36
CA ALA A 247 -18.48 -33.09 -16.89
C ALA A 247 -17.30 -33.68 -16.08
N ALA A 248 -16.09 -33.68 -16.65
CA ALA A 248 -14.90 -34.16 -15.96
C ALA A 248 -14.53 -33.30 -14.74
N ALA A 249 -13.91 -33.89 -13.72
CA ALA A 249 -13.49 -33.18 -12.51
C ALA A 249 -12.56 -31.99 -12.82
N THR A 250 -11.71 -32.12 -13.83
CA THR A 250 -10.74 -31.11 -14.29
C THR A 250 -11.38 -29.86 -14.93
N VAL A 251 -12.68 -29.90 -15.25
CA VAL A 251 -13.45 -28.72 -15.65
C VAL A 251 -13.67 -27.76 -14.47
N CYS A 252 -13.32 -28.16 -13.23
CA CYS A 252 -13.26 -27.27 -12.08
C CYS A 252 -12.41 -26.02 -12.34
N GLY A 253 -11.30 -26.14 -13.11
CA GLY A 253 -10.47 -25.00 -13.51
C GLY A 253 -11.25 -23.97 -14.32
N VAL A 254 -12.04 -24.39 -15.32
CA VAL A 254 -12.95 -23.49 -16.07
C VAL A 254 -14.03 -22.88 -15.17
N ILE A 255 -14.60 -23.67 -14.25
CA ILE A 255 -15.62 -23.19 -13.31
C ILE A 255 -15.06 -22.10 -12.40
N ILE A 256 -13.86 -22.28 -11.86
CA ILE A 256 -13.16 -21.30 -11.00
C ILE A 256 -12.70 -20.10 -11.83
N GLY A 257 -11.99 -20.34 -12.95
CA GLY A 257 -11.36 -19.33 -13.77
C GLY A 257 -12.31 -18.48 -14.61
N SER A 258 -13.53 -18.94 -14.91
CA SER A 258 -14.54 -18.12 -15.59
C SER A 258 -14.82 -16.80 -14.85
N MET A 259 -14.78 -16.80 -13.52
CA MET A 259 -14.91 -15.58 -12.73
C MET A 259 -13.73 -14.62 -12.96
N ALA A 260 -12.50 -15.14 -13.00
CA ALA A 260 -11.30 -14.33 -13.27
C ALA A 260 -11.31 -13.76 -14.70
N VAL A 261 -11.76 -14.54 -15.69
CA VAL A 261 -11.87 -14.08 -17.09
C VAL A 261 -12.81 -12.88 -17.18
N ALA A 262 -14.01 -12.98 -16.61
CA ALA A 262 -14.95 -11.87 -16.60
C ALA A 262 -14.43 -10.65 -15.81
N GLN A 263 -13.66 -10.89 -14.74
CA GLN A 263 -13.06 -9.84 -13.95
C GLN A 263 -12.08 -8.98 -14.76
N VAL A 264 -11.21 -9.57 -15.60
CA VAL A 264 -10.24 -8.80 -16.43
C VAL A 264 -10.95 -7.71 -17.25
N PHE A 265 -12.11 -8.02 -17.82
CA PHE A 265 -12.87 -7.04 -18.59
C PHE A 265 -13.60 -6.04 -17.71
N SER A 266 -14.18 -6.49 -16.60
CA SER A 266 -14.95 -5.62 -15.72
C SER A 266 -14.07 -4.62 -14.97
N SER A 267 -12.87 -4.99 -14.53
CA SER A 267 -11.99 -4.08 -13.78
C SER A 267 -11.63 -2.81 -14.54
N VAL A 268 -11.44 -2.88 -15.87
CA VAL A 268 -11.21 -1.70 -16.70
C VAL A 268 -12.44 -0.78 -16.70
N TYR A 269 -13.64 -1.33 -16.90
CA TYR A 269 -14.89 -0.56 -16.90
C TYR A 269 -15.20 0.06 -15.54
N PHE A 270 -15.02 -0.70 -14.46
CA PHE A 270 -15.19 -0.23 -13.09
C PHE A 270 -14.16 0.84 -12.71
N SER A 271 -12.92 0.71 -13.19
CA SER A 271 -11.90 1.75 -13.02
C SER A 271 -12.31 3.05 -13.72
N ALA A 272 -12.87 2.96 -14.94
CA ALA A 272 -13.38 4.13 -15.66
C ALA A 272 -14.60 4.76 -14.95
N TRP A 273 -15.55 3.94 -14.49
CA TRP A 273 -16.77 4.41 -13.83
C TRP A 273 -16.50 5.04 -12.46
N SER A 274 -15.53 4.48 -11.72
CA SER A 274 -15.10 5.02 -10.42
C SER A 274 -14.44 6.40 -10.50
N ASN A 275 -14.08 6.90 -11.69
CA ASN A 275 -13.66 8.30 -11.85
C ASN A 275 -14.79 9.29 -11.52
N LYS A 276 -16.07 8.87 -11.59
CA LYS A 276 -17.24 9.76 -11.46
C LYS A 276 -18.07 9.49 -10.21
N SER A 277 -18.10 8.25 -9.73
CA SER A 277 -18.83 7.86 -8.51
C SER A 277 -18.35 6.49 -8.04
N TYR A 278 -18.22 6.33 -6.73
CA TYR A 278 -17.90 5.06 -6.07
C TYR A 278 -19.15 4.25 -5.73
N PHE A 279 -20.27 4.92 -5.41
CA PHE A 279 -21.50 4.25 -5.00
C PHE A 279 -22.15 3.44 -6.13
N LYS A 280 -22.26 4.02 -7.34
CA LYS A 280 -22.96 3.37 -8.47
C LYS A 280 -22.28 2.06 -8.92
N PRO A 281 -20.95 2.00 -9.09
CA PRO A 281 -20.27 0.73 -9.36
C PRO A 281 -20.49 -0.32 -8.27
N LEU A 282 -20.46 0.06 -6.98
CA LEU A 282 -20.65 -0.89 -5.87
C LEU A 282 -22.05 -1.51 -5.85
N ILE A 283 -23.09 -0.73 -6.19
CA ILE A 283 -24.45 -1.26 -6.37
C ILE A 283 -24.50 -2.26 -7.52
N PHE A 284 -23.98 -1.86 -8.70
CA PHE A 284 -23.97 -2.73 -9.87
C PHE A 284 -23.23 -4.04 -9.60
N SER A 285 -22.07 -3.96 -8.93
CA SER A 285 -21.31 -5.11 -8.44
C SER A 285 -22.17 -6.05 -7.59
N SER A 286 -22.86 -5.51 -6.59
CA SER A 286 -23.69 -6.30 -5.66
C SER A 286 -24.87 -6.98 -6.38
N ILE A 287 -25.50 -6.31 -7.34
CA ILE A 287 -26.59 -6.89 -8.15
C ILE A 287 -26.07 -8.02 -9.04
N MET A 288 -24.93 -7.82 -9.73
CA MET A 288 -24.32 -8.87 -10.57
C MET A 288 -23.91 -10.08 -9.75
N LEU A 289 -23.37 -9.88 -8.53
CA LEU A 289 -22.98 -10.95 -7.62
C LEU A 289 -24.19 -11.69 -7.05
N LEU A 290 -25.29 -10.99 -6.76
CA LEU A 290 -26.56 -11.61 -6.37
C LEU A 290 -27.10 -12.52 -7.50
N LEU A 291 -27.20 -11.99 -8.71
CA LEU A 291 -27.72 -12.72 -9.87
C LEU A 291 -26.82 -13.90 -10.25
N GLY A 292 -25.49 -13.71 -10.24
CA GLY A 292 -24.53 -14.77 -10.56
C GLY A 292 -24.60 -15.94 -9.57
N ASN A 293 -24.76 -15.65 -8.28
CA ASN A 293 -24.92 -16.68 -7.24
C ASN A 293 -26.25 -17.43 -7.32
N LEU A 294 -27.34 -16.72 -7.69
CA LEU A 294 -28.62 -17.37 -7.95
C LEU A 294 -28.52 -18.35 -9.13
N LEU A 295 -27.89 -17.94 -10.23
CA LEU A 295 -27.69 -18.81 -11.39
C LEU A 295 -26.76 -19.99 -11.08
N TYR A 296 -25.70 -19.76 -10.28
CA TYR A 296 -24.82 -20.82 -9.81
C TYR A 296 -25.58 -21.89 -9.03
N ALA A 297 -26.51 -21.49 -8.15
CA ALA A 297 -27.33 -22.42 -7.37
C ALA A 297 -28.37 -23.16 -8.24
N LEU A 298 -29.01 -22.45 -9.19
CA LEU A 298 -30.02 -23.02 -10.09
C LEU A 298 -29.45 -23.95 -11.17
N ALA A 299 -28.16 -23.86 -11.47
CA ALA A 299 -27.51 -24.68 -12.48
C ALA A 299 -27.64 -26.20 -12.21
N TYR A 300 -27.69 -26.60 -10.93
CA TYR A 300 -27.92 -27.98 -10.52
C TYR A 300 -29.31 -28.48 -10.93
N ASP A 301 -30.35 -27.73 -10.62
CA ASP A 301 -31.74 -28.11 -10.93
C ASP A 301 -32.02 -28.05 -12.44
N LEU A 302 -31.33 -27.16 -13.17
CA LEU A 302 -31.38 -27.08 -14.63
C LEU A 302 -30.46 -28.09 -15.35
N SER A 303 -29.64 -28.83 -14.60
CA SER A 303 -28.67 -29.82 -15.13
C SER A 303 -27.80 -29.25 -16.26
N SER A 304 -27.34 -28.00 -16.13
CA SER A 304 -26.62 -27.30 -17.21
C SER A 304 -25.34 -26.63 -16.71
N ILE A 305 -24.20 -27.12 -17.19
CA ILE A 305 -22.89 -26.50 -16.93
C ILE A 305 -22.76 -25.10 -17.56
N ALA A 306 -23.50 -24.83 -18.63
CA ALA A 306 -23.51 -23.50 -19.24
C ALA A 306 -24.11 -22.45 -18.29
N VAL A 307 -25.20 -22.78 -17.59
CA VAL A 307 -25.82 -21.90 -16.59
C VAL A 307 -24.86 -21.66 -15.43
N LEU A 308 -24.14 -22.70 -15.00
CA LEU A 308 -23.11 -22.59 -13.97
C LEU A 308 -22.02 -21.58 -14.37
N ILE A 309 -21.47 -21.71 -15.58
CA ILE A 309 -20.43 -20.83 -16.10
C ILE A 309 -20.96 -19.40 -16.28
N ILE A 310 -22.19 -19.22 -16.78
CA ILE A 310 -22.82 -17.89 -16.89
C ILE A 310 -22.96 -17.25 -15.50
N GLY A 311 -23.39 -18.00 -14.50
CA GLY A 311 -23.45 -17.53 -13.12
C GLY A 311 -22.09 -17.05 -12.60
N ARG A 312 -21.03 -17.81 -12.88
CA ARG A 312 -19.65 -17.44 -12.51
C ARG A 312 -19.11 -16.22 -13.27
N LEU A 313 -19.39 -16.12 -14.57
CA LEU A 313 -19.04 -14.95 -15.38
C LEU A 313 -19.72 -13.69 -14.82
N LEU A 314 -21.00 -13.78 -14.42
CA LEU A 314 -21.69 -12.66 -13.77
C LEU A 314 -21.07 -12.29 -12.42
N CYS A 315 -20.66 -13.27 -11.60
CA CYS A 315 -19.90 -12.98 -10.39
C CYS A 315 -18.57 -12.26 -10.68
N GLY A 316 -17.88 -12.61 -11.78
CA GLY A 316 -16.66 -11.93 -12.22
C GLY A 316 -16.91 -10.51 -12.73
N LEU A 317 -18.00 -10.30 -13.47
CA LEU A 317 -18.45 -8.97 -13.91
C LEU A 317 -18.79 -8.07 -12.72
N GLY A 318 -19.23 -8.65 -11.61
CA GLY A 318 -19.47 -7.92 -10.35
C GLY A 318 -18.22 -7.56 -9.55
N SER A 319 -17.00 -7.72 -10.07
CA SER A 319 -15.77 -7.43 -9.30
C SER A 319 -15.52 -5.94 -9.11
N ALA A 320 -15.79 -5.42 -7.91
CA ALA A 320 -15.49 -4.03 -7.55
C ALA A 320 -14.08 -3.83 -6.97
N ARG A 321 -13.17 -4.80 -7.08
CA ARG A 321 -11.84 -4.72 -6.41
C ARG A 321 -11.01 -3.52 -6.85
N ALA A 322 -11.06 -3.16 -8.14
CA ALA A 322 -10.39 -1.97 -8.66
C ALA A 322 -10.94 -0.68 -8.01
N VAL A 323 -12.26 -0.63 -7.80
CA VAL A 323 -12.95 0.49 -7.12
C VAL A 323 -12.55 0.56 -5.65
N ASN A 324 -12.56 -0.57 -4.93
CA ASN A 324 -12.20 -0.61 -3.51
C ASN A 324 -10.77 -0.13 -3.27
N ARG A 325 -9.83 -0.56 -4.12
CA ARG A 325 -8.42 -0.12 -4.07
C ARG A 325 -8.29 1.38 -4.35
N ARG A 326 -9.01 1.86 -5.37
CA ARG A 326 -9.03 3.28 -5.72
C ARG A 326 -9.64 4.13 -4.61
N TYR A 327 -10.74 3.69 -3.99
CA TYR A 327 -11.36 4.38 -2.88
C TYR A 327 -10.37 4.58 -1.72
N ILE A 328 -9.60 3.54 -1.38
CA ILE A 328 -8.55 3.63 -0.35
C ILE A 328 -7.46 4.63 -0.75
N SER A 329 -7.08 4.68 -2.02
CA SER A 329 -6.17 5.71 -2.51
C SER A 329 -6.82 7.09 -2.37
N ASP A 330 -7.96 7.33 -3.00
CA ASP A 330 -8.45 8.69 -3.23
C ASP A 330 -9.09 9.31 -1.97
N CYS A 331 -9.72 8.51 -1.11
CA CYS A 331 -10.55 9.01 0.00
C CYS A 331 -9.95 8.85 1.39
N VAL A 332 -8.92 8.00 1.56
CA VAL A 332 -8.31 7.78 2.88
C VAL A 332 -7.13 8.72 3.07
N PRO A 333 -7.08 9.50 4.18
CA PRO A 333 -5.95 10.37 4.48
C PRO A 333 -4.62 9.61 4.47
N LEU A 334 -3.56 10.27 4.00
CA LEU A 334 -2.22 9.66 3.83
C LEU A 334 -1.72 8.93 5.09
N LYS A 335 -1.97 9.50 6.28
CA LYS A 335 -1.58 8.90 7.58
C LYS A 335 -2.27 7.56 7.86
N LEU A 336 -3.46 7.33 7.30
CA LEU A 336 -4.28 6.12 7.49
C LEU A 336 -4.23 5.18 6.28
N ARG A 337 -3.77 5.64 5.11
CA ARG A 337 -3.79 4.87 3.86
C ARG A 337 -3.01 3.54 3.96
N MET A 338 -1.87 3.54 4.65
CA MET A 338 -1.11 2.32 4.93
C MET A 338 -1.94 1.30 5.74
N LYS A 339 -2.60 1.76 6.81
CA LYS A 339 -3.46 0.90 7.64
C LYS A 339 -4.69 0.41 6.88
N ALA A 340 -5.30 1.25 6.06
CA ALA A 340 -6.45 0.88 5.22
C ALA A 340 -6.06 -0.13 4.13
N SER A 341 -4.89 0.03 3.51
CA SER A 341 -4.35 -0.91 2.53
C SER A 341 -4.01 -2.27 3.17
N ALA A 342 -3.40 -2.26 4.35
CA ALA A 342 -3.20 -3.47 5.15
C ALA A 342 -4.54 -4.13 5.53
N GLY A 343 -5.54 -3.33 5.91
CA GLY A 343 -6.90 -3.80 6.16
C GLY A 343 -7.54 -4.48 4.95
N PHE A 344 -7.33 -3.94 3.73
CA PHE A 344 -7.82 -4.55 2.49
C PHE A 344 -7.17 -5.91 2.20
N VAL A 345 -5.86 -6.03 2.43
CA VAL A 345 -5.14 -7.31 2.27
C VAL A 345 -5.63 -8.32 3.30
N SER A 346 -5.72 -7.93 4.57
CA SER A 346 -6.24 -8.79 5.64
C SER A 346 -7.69 -9.21 5.40
N ALA A 347 -8.56 -8.30 4.96
CA ALA A 347 -9.93 -8.62 4.60
C ALA A 347 -10.01 -9.59 3.41
N SER A 348 -9.12 -9.44 2.43
CA SER A 348 -9.01 -10.38 1.31
C SER A 348 -8.62 -11.78 1.80
N ALA A 349 -7.54 -11.87 2.59
CA ALA A 349 -7.04 -13.12 3.16
C ALA A 349 -8.06 -13.83 4.06
N LEU A 350 -8.71 -13.08 4.95
CA LEU A 350 -9.81 -13.60 5.77
C LEU A 350 -10.94 -14.15 4.90
N GLY A 351 -11.30 -13.47 3.81
CA GLY A 351 -12.32 -13.97 2.89
C GLY A 351 -11.91 -15.26 2.20
N MET A 352 -10.64 -15.39 1.79
CA MET A 352 -10.09 -16.62 1.21
C MET A 352 -10.13 -17.79 2.19
N ALA A 353 -9.92 -17.55 3.49
CA ALA A 353 -10.03 -18.56 4.54
C ALA A 353 -11.49 -18.92 4.87
N CYS A 354 -12.34 -17.90 5.01
CA CYS A 354 -13.75 -18.06 5.38
C CYS A 354 -14.57 -18.76 4.30
N GLY A 355 -14.24 -18.60 3.01
CA GLY A 355 -14.92 -19.27 1.90
C GLY A 355 -14.96 -20.80 2.08
N PRO A 356 -13.81 -21.50 2.02
CA PRO A 356 -13.76 -22.94 2.23
C PRO A 356 -14.33 -23.38 3.60
N ALA A 357 -14.11 -22.60 4.66
CA ALA A 357 -14.69 -22.89 5.98
C ALA A 357 -16.23 -22.95 5.94
N LEU A 358 -16.88 -21.97 5.32
CA LEU A 358 -18.32 -21.96 5.11
C LEU A 358 -18.77 -23.12 4.23
N ALA A 359 -18.05 -23.41 3.15
CA ALA A 359 -18.34 -24.55 2.27
C ALA A 359 -18.34 -25.90 3.03
N GLY A 360 -17.40 -26.08 3.96
CA GLY A 360 -17.31 -27.27 4.81
C GLY A 360 -18.46 -27.40 5.81
N LEU A 361 -19.06 -26.29 6.24
CA LEU A 361 -20.25 -26.29 7.11
C LEU A 361 -21.55 -26.52 6.31
N LEU A 362 -21.58 -26.09 5.05
CA LEU A 362 -22.75 -26.15 4.17
C LEU A 362 -22.92 -27.51 3.48
N GLN A 363 -22.94 -28.60 4.25
CA GLN A 363 -23.07 -29.97 3.71
C GLN A 363 -24.48 -30.59 3.83
N ILE A 364 -25.47 -29.79 4.20
CA ILE A 364 -26.85 -30.25 4.43
C ILE A 364 -27.51 -30.59 3.07
N LYS A 365 -28.33 -31.64 3.04
CA LYS A 365 -29.13 -32.02 1.87
C LYS A 365 -30.62 -31.99 2.19
N PHE A 366 -31.37 -31.12 1.52
CA PHE A 366 -32.83 -31.08 1.56
C PHE A 366 -33.40 -30.51 0.25
N LYS A 367 -34.70 -30.70 0.01
CA LYS A 367 -35.38 -30.21 -1.19
C LYS A 367 -36.61 -29.40 -0.79
N ILE A 368 -36.73 -28.17 -1.30
CA ILE A 368 -37.91 -27.32 -1.10
C ILE A 368 -38.55 -27.10 -2.47
N TYR A 369 -39.75 -27.65 -2.67
CA TYR A 369 -40.44 -27.66 -3.96
C TYR A 369 -39.54 -28.21 -5.09
N TYR A 370 -39.24 -27.38 -6.10
CA TYR A 370 -38.38 -27.72 -7.23
C TYR A 370 -36.90 -27.40 -7.00
N LEU A 371 -36.54 -26.74 -5.89
CA LEU A 371 -35.19 -26.30 -5.60
C LEU A 371 -34.44 -27.31 -4.72
N THR A 372 -33.26 -27.73 -5.19
CA THR A 372 -32.40 -28.65 -4.46
C THR A 372 -31.35 -27.88 -3.66
N PHE A 373 -31.30 -28.14 -2.35
CA PHE A 373 -30.28 -27.63 -1.45
C PHE A 373 -29.34 -28.77 -1.09
N ASN A 374 -28.11 -28.71 -1.57
CA ASN A 374 -27.05 -29.69 -1.30
C ASN A 374 -25.70 -28.99 -1.12
N LYS A 375 -24.64 -29.77 -0.89
CA LYS A 375 -23.26 -29.25 -0.75
C LYS A 375 -22.78 -28.36 -1.91
N ASN A 376 -23.31 -28.56 -3.12
CA ASN A 376 -22.91 -27.83 -4.33
C ASN A 376 -23.72 -26.54 -4.52
N THR A 377 -25.01 -26.53 -4.18
CA THR A 377 -25.93 -25.39 -4.39
C THR A 377 -25.99 -24.43 -3.20
N LEU A 378 -25.79 -24.93 -1.97
CA LEU A 378 -25.84 -24.12 -0.75
C LEU A 378 -24.87 -22.92 -0.76
N PRO A 379 -23.62 -23.04 -1.24
CA PRO A 379 -22.74 -21.90 -1.41
C PRO A 379 -23.38 -20.74 -2.19
N GLY A 380 -24.04 -21.04 -3.31
CA GLY A 380 -24.72 -20.02 -4.13
C GLY A 380 -25.89 -19.36 -3.40
N TRP A 381 -26.74 -20.14 -2.73
CA TRP A 381 -27.87 -19.59 -1.98
C TRP A 381 -27.44 -18.69 -0.82
N VAL A 382 -26.45 -19.13 -0.03
CA VAL A 382 -25.93 -18.38 1.12
C VAL A 382 -25.27 -17.08 0.64
N MET A 383 -24.46 -17.14 -0.41
CA MET A 383 -23.81 -15.96 -0.95
C MET A 383 -24.80 -15.00 -1.59
N ALA A 384 -25.85 -15.48 -2.26
CA ALA A 384 -26.93 -14.63 -2.78
C ALA A 384 -27.59 -13.81 -1.66
N VAL A 385 -27.94 -14.46 -0.54
CA VAL A 385 -28.50 -13.75 0.63
C VAL A 385 -27.50 -12.76 1.23
N ALA A 386 -26.22 -13.14 1.35
CA ALA A 386 -25.19 -12.26 1.87
C ALA A 386 -24.99 -11.00 1.00
N TRP A 387 -25.00 -11.14 -0.33
CA TRP A 387 -24.92 -10.01 -1.25
C TRP A 387 -26.17 -9.12 -1.22
N LEU A 388 -27.35 -9.70 -0.97
CA LEU A 388 -28.58 -8.93 -0.76
C LEU A 388 -28.50 -8.09 0.51
N ILE A 389 -28.04 -8.68 1.62
CA ILE A 389 -27.83 -7.97 2.90
C ILE A 389 -26.80 -6.86 2.71
N TYR A 390 -25.69 -7.15 2.02
CA TYR A 390 -24.66 -6.16 1.71
C TYR A 390 -25.23 -5.01 0.86
N LEU A 391 -26.04 -5.30 -0.16
CA LEU A 391 -26.68 -4.28 -1.00
C LEU A 391 -27.58 -3.34 -0.18
N ILE A 392 -28.38 -3.89 0.73
CA ILE A 392 -29.23 -3.10 1.63
C ILE A 392 -28.36 -2.24 2.56
N TRP A 393 -27.30 -2.82 3.13
CA TRP A 393 -26.39 -2.10 4.02
C TRP A 393 -25.66 -0.97 3.30
N LEU A 394 -25.18 -1.23 2.08
CA LEU A 394 -24.56 -0.25 1.19
C LEU A 394 -25.52 0.91 0.90
N TRP A 395 -26.77 0.61 0.56
CA TRP A 395 -27.77 1.62 0.24
C TRP A 395 -28.03 2.58 1.41
N ILE A 396 -28.08 2.06 2.63
CA ILE A 396 -28.43 2.86 3.83
C ILE A 396 -27.22 3.65 4.34
N SER A 397 -26.03 3.05 4.31
CA SER A 397 -24.88 3.54 5.08
C SER A 397 -23.75 4.15 4.24
N PHE A 398 -23.74 3.96 2.92
CA PHE A 398 -22.68 4.50 2.07
C PHE A 398 -22.90 5.99 1.81
N LYS A 399 -21.88 6.79 2.11
CA LYS A 399 -21.87 8.22 1.79
C LYS A 399 -20.79 8.48 0.74
N GLU A 400 -21.20 9.06 -0.39
CA GLU A 400 -20.31 9.40 -1.51
C GLU A 400 -19.38 10.55 -1.09
N PRO A 401 -18.06 10.44 -1.33
CA PRO A 401 -17.11 11.51 -1.08
C PRO A 401 -17.32 12.68 -2.06
N VAL A 402 -17.24 13.91 -1.55
CA VAL A 402 -17.33 15.13 -2.38
C VAL A 402 -16.15 15.15 -3.35
N HIS A 403 -16.43 15.16 -4.65
CA HIS A 403 -15.40 15.37 -5.67
C HIS A 403 -15.30 16.87 -5.94
N ASP A 404 -14.16 17.48 -5.65
CA ASP A 404 -13.81 18.81 -6.15
C ASP A 404 -13.54 18.70 -7.67
N PHE A 405 -14.61 18.66 -8.47
CA PHE A 405 -14.49 19.07 -9.85
C PHE A 405 -14.63 20.60 -9.86
N GLU A 406 -13.51 21.28 -10.07
CA GLU A 406 -13.52 22.64 -10.61
C GLU A 406 -14.27 22.61 -11.96
N GLU A 407 -15.60 22.77 -11.92
CA GLU A 407 -16.23 23.59 -12.95
C GLU A 407 -15.80 25.02 -12.65
N ASN A 408 -14.78 25.50 -13.36
CA ASN A 408 -14.56 26.92 -13.55
C ASN A 408 -15.78 27.51 -14.29
N HIS A 409 -16.89 27.67 -13.57
CA HIS A 409 -17.93 28.62 -13.91
C HIS A 409 -17.30 30.01 -13.73
N PHE A 410 -16.68 30.51 -14.79
CA PHE A 410 -16.58 31.95 -14.95
C PHE A 410 -18.02 32.49 -14.90
N PRO A 411 -18.36 33.42 -13.99
CA PRO A 411 -19.66 34.07 -14.04
C PRO A 411 -19.67 34.93 -15.30
N GLN A 412 -20.30 34.40 -16.35
CA GLN A 412 -20.56 35.16 -17.57
C GLN A 412 -21.78 36.01 -17.29
N ASP A 413 -21.55 37.32 -17.12
CA ASP A 413 -22.58 38.34 -17.05
C ASP A 413 -23.58 38.14 -18.20
N SER A 414 -24.85 37.98 -17.83
CA SER A 414 -25.96 37.81 -18.74
C SER A 414 -26.40 39.18 -19.27
N GLY A 415 -26.01 39.45 -20.53
CA GLY A 415 -26.48 40.57 -21.33
C GLY A 415 -26.82 40.14 -22.75
N VAL A 416 -28.03 39.57 -22.90
CA VAL A 416 -28.92 39.51 -24.08
C VAL A 416 -28.34 39.98 -25.43
N VAL A 417 -28.28 39.09 -26.44
CA VAL A 417 -28.91 39.24 -27.79
C VAL A 417 -29.06 37.84 -28.44
N GLU A 418 -30.17 37.67 -29.13
CA GLU A 418 -30.74 36.47 -29.75
C GLU A 418 -30.04 35.96 -31.04
N GLN A 419 -30.40 34.70 -31.37
CA GLN A 419 -30.65 34.12 -32.70
C GLN A 419 -29.54 33.50 -33.58
N SER A 420 -29.76 32.19 -33.83
CA SER A 420 -29.73 31.47 -35.12
C SER A 420 -28.46 30.79 -35.69
N GLU A 421 -28.66 29.49 -35.91
CA GLU A 421 -28.35 28.65 -37.09
C GLU A 421 -26.92 28.20 -37.45
N HIS A 422 -26.92 26.99 -38.03
CA HIS A 422 -25.83 26.18 -38.57
C HIS A 422 -24.73 26.93 -39.34
N GLY A 423 -23.47 26.47 -39.19
CA GLY A 423 -22.42 26.80 -40.16
C GLY A 423 -21.04 26.26 -39.79
N ILE A 424 -20.53 25.35 -40.62
CA ILE A 424 -19.14 24.90 -40.70
C ILE A 424 -18.22 26.11 -40.94
N VAL A 425 -17.19 26.36 -40.13
CA VAL A 425 -16.01 27.16 -40.57
C VAL A 425 -14.71 26.72 -39.87
N GLN A 426 -13.70 26.44 -40.69
CA GLN A 426 -12.29 26.19 -40.37
C GLN A 426 -11.60 27.36 -39.64
N PRO A 427 -10.47 27.14 -38.96
CA PRO A 427 -9.64 28.23 -38.45
C PRO A 427 -8.90 28.91 -39.60
N LEU A 428 -9.22 30.19 -39.82
CA LEU A 428 -8.41 31.11 -40.60
C LEU A 428 -7.07 31.35 -39.90
N LEU A 429 -5.97 31.02 -40.58
CA LEU A 429 -4.85 31.93 -40.86
C LEU A 429 -3.89 31.24 -41.83
N ILE A 430 -4.02 31.59 -43.11
CA ILE A 430 -2.97 31.44 -44.12
C ILE A 430 -2.20 32.76 -44.13
N SER A 431 -0.88 32.68 -43.98
CA SER A 431 0.05 33.71 -44.44
C SER A 431 1.13 33.00 -45.25
N GLU A 432 1.47 33.61 -46.37
CA GLU A 432 1.97 32.99 -47.59
C GLU A 432 3.42 32.49 -47.54
N ALA A 433 3.68 31.54 -48.44
CA ALA A 433 4.95 30.88 -48.70
C ALA A 433 6.00 31.79 -49.37
N LYS A 434 7.27 31.49 -49.12
CA LYS A 434 8.34 31.52 -50.13
C LYS A 434 9.32 30.36 -49.92
N ASP A 435 9.53 29.62 -50.99
CA ASP A 435 10.55 28.60 -51.19
C ASP A 435 11.98 29.17 -51.02
N ASP A 436 12.90 28.38 -50.45
CA ASP A 436 14.06 27.82 -51.18
C ASP A 436 15.14 27.27 -50.21
N GLU A 437 15.54 26.03 -50.52
CA GLU A 437 16.86 25.36 -50.37
C GLU A 437 17.59 25.19 -49.01
N GLU A 438 17.94 23.91 -48.80
CA GLU A 438 19.13 23.31 -48.16
C GLU A 438 19.65 23.85 -46.80
N GLY A 439 19.61 22.97 -45.79
CA GLY A 439 20.49 23.08 -44.63
C GLY A 439 20.00 22.30 -43.42
N GLU A 440 20.76 21.29 -43.02
CA GLU A 440 20.68 20.60 -41.72
C GLU A 440 20.43 21.58 -40.56
N ARG A 441 19.53 21.20 -39.63
CA ARG A 441 19.68 21.54 -38.20
C ARG A 441 18.72 20.77 -37.31
N ASP A 442 19.33 20.06 -36.37
CA ASP A 442 18.72 19.47 -35.18
C ASP A 442 18.06 20.52 -34.27
N TYR A 443 17.16 19.99 -33.42
CA TYR A 443 16.61 20.55 -32.18
C TYR A 443 15.49 21.61 -32.29
N ASP A 444 14.25 21.15 -32.11
CA ASP A 444 13.29 21.78 -31.19
C ASP A 444 12.14 20.80 -30.84
N GLU A 445 12.37 19.94 -29.85
CA GLU A 445 11.38 18.97 -29.33
C GLU A 445 10.95 19.31 -27.89
N SER A 446 11.18 20.55 -27.42
CA SER A 446 11.02 20.91 -26.00
C SER A 446 9.70 21.59 -25.60
N GLU A 447 8.91 22.16 -26.52
CA GLU A 447 7.67 22.85 -26.12
C GLU A 447 6.40 21.98 -26.18
N GLU A 448 6.27 21.04 -27.11
CA GLU A 448 5.15 20.06 -27.11
C GLU A 448 5.28 18.98 -26.03
N ALA A 449 6.50 18.71 -25.54
CA ALA A 449 6.76 17.73 -24.48
C ALA A 449 6.31 18.22 -23.10
N SER A 450 6.26 19.55 -22.88
CA SER A 450 5.91 20.14 -21.58
C SER A 450 4.41 19.99 -21.25
N VAL A 451 3.54 20.08 -22.26
CA VAL A 451 2.08 19.95 -22.09
C VAL A 451 1.63 18.48 -22.02
N LYS A 452 2.30 17.56 -22.74
CA LYS A 452 2.07 16.10 -22.66
C LYS A 452 2.49 15.46 -21.33
N CYS A 453 3.18 16.20 -20.46
CA CYS A 453 3.74 15.66 -19.22
C CYS A 453 2.68 15.42 -18.12
N HIS A 454 1.49 16.04 -18.22
CA HIS A 454 0.44 16.00 -17.18
C HIS A 454 -0.79 15.14 -17.51
N GLU A 455 -0.92 14.60 -18.72
CA GLU A 455 -2.11 13.81 -19.08
C GLU A 455 -2.07 12.38 -18.52
N PRO A 456 -3.21 11.85 -18.04
CA PRO A 456 -3.35 10.46 -17.60
C PRO A 456 -3.16 9.49 -18.78
N ALA A 457 -2.68 8.28 -18.50
CA ALA A 457 -2.47 7.28 -19.56
C ALA A 457 -3.79 6.96 -20.27
N SER A 458 -3.82 7.10 -21.59
CA SER A 458 -5.00 6.87 -22.43
C SER A 458 -5.19 5.40 -22.82
N SER A 459 -4.15 4.56 -22.68
CA SER A 459 -4.16 3.13 -23.04
C SER A 459 -3.22 2.30 -22.16
N ILE A 460 -3.48 0.97 -22.08
CA ILE A 460 -2.62 -0.01 -21.41
C ILE A 460 -1.20 0.01 -21.99
N SER A 461 -1.07 0.15 -23.31
CA SER A 461 0.26 0.19 -23.97
C SER A 461 1.05 1.44 -23.58
N SER A 462 0.40 2.61 -23.52
CA SER A 462 1.04 3.83 -23.01
C SER A 462 1.39 3.71 -21.53
N ALA A 463 0.50 3.13 -20.71
CA ALA A 463 0.74 2.92 -19.29
C ALA A 463 1.95 1.98 -19.07
N TYR A 464 2.05 0.88 -19.82
CA TYR A 464 3.17 -0.05 -19.74
C TYR A 464 4.50 0.54 -20.21
N ARG A 465 4.49 1.44 -21.20
CA ARG A 465 5.68 2.18 -21.64
C ARG A 465 6.17 3.19 -20.59
N LEU A 466 5.24 3.77 -19.82
CA LEU A 466 5.53 4.67 -18.70
C LEU A 466 6.08 3.96 -17.45
N LEU A 467 5.96 2.62 -17.38
CA LEU A 467 6.49 1.85 -16.25
C LEU A 467 8.01 1.76 -16.29
N THR A 468 8.65 2.09 -15.16
CA THR A 468 10.07 1.84 -14.96
C THR A 468 10.36 0.33 -14.99
N PRO A 469 11.59 -0.09 -15.33
CA PRO A 469 11.98 -1.50 -15.30
C PRO A 469 11.68 -2.18 -13.96
N SER A 470 11.89 -1.46 -12.85
CA SER A 470 11.58 -1.93 -11.48
C SER A 470 10.10 -2.28 -11.31
N VAL A 471 9.18 -1.44 -11.79
CA VAL A 471 7.73 -1.72 -11.70
C VAL A 471 7.32 -2.91 -12.58
N LYS A 472 7.95 -3.07 -13.75
CA LYS A 472 7.69 -4.25 -14.61
C LYS A 472 8.09 -5.55 -13.92
N VAL A 473 9.22 -5.57 -13.21
CA VAL A 473 9.64 -6.72 -12.40
C VAL A 473 8.66 -6.96 -11.25
N GLN A 474 8.25 -5.92 -10.53
CA GLN A 474 7.23 -6.04 -9.46
C GLN A 474 5.90 -6.61 -9.97
N LEU A 475 5.42 -6.20 -11.15
CA LEU A 475 4.23 -6.79 -11.77
C LEU A 475 4.44 -8.25 -12.17
N LEU A 476 5.63 -8.62 -12.65
CA LEU A 476 5.98 -10.02 -12.94
C LEU A 476 5.99 -10.87 -11.67
N ILE A 477 6.54 -10.36 -10.57
CA ILE A 477 6.52 -11.02 -9.25
C ILE A 477 5.08 -11.19 -8.76
N TYR A 478 4.23 -10.17 -8.95
CA TYR A 478 2.82 -10.24 -8.59
C TYR A 478 2.06 -11.28 -9.43
N PHE A 479 2.38 -11.37 -10.72
CA PHE A 479 1.84 -12.41 -11.59
C PHE A 479 2.28 -13.80 -11.10
N MET A 480 3.57 -13.98 -10.83
CA MET A 480 4.15 -15.24 -10.39
C MET A 480 3.53 -15.75 -9.07
N LEU A 481 3.43 -14.89 -8.06
CA LEU A 481 2.86 -15.29 -6.77
C LEU A 481 1.38 -15.65 -6.91
N LYS A 482 0.61 -14.91 -7.72
CA LYS A 482 -0.82 -15.19 -7.93
C LYS A 482 -1.04 -16.45 -8.74
N TYR A 483 -0.16 -16.72 -9.71
CA TYR A 483 -0.20 -17.96 -10.48
C TYR A 483 0.04 -19.18 -9.59
N ALA A 484 1.13 -19.18 -8.80
CA ALA A 484 1.46 -20.30 -7.92
C ALA A 484 0.39 -20.54 -6.84
N MET A 485 -0.13 -19.46 -6.26
CA MET A 485 -1.20 -19.51 -5.27
C MET A 485 -2.49 -20.07 -5.87
N GLU A 486 -2.87 -19.67 -7.08
CA GLU A 486 -4.11 -20.14 -7.72
C GLU A 486 -4.01 -21.62 -8.10
N ILE A 487 -2.88 -22.08 -8.66
CA ILE A 487 -2.65 -23.51 -8.91
C ILE A 487 -2.85 -24.32 -7.63
N LEU A 488 -2.22 -23.89 -6.53
CA LEU A 488 -2.33 -24.58 -5.24
C LEU A 488 -3.78 -24.66 -4.75
N LEU A 489 -4.53 -23.56 -4.82
CA LEU A 489 -5.89 -23.49 -4.28
C LEU A 489 -6.90 -24.20 -5.19
N ALA A 490 -6.89 -23.93 -6.49
CA ALA A 490 -7.88 -24.44 -7.44
C ALA A 490 -7.70 -25.94 -7.72
N GLU A 491 -6.46 -26.45 -7.75
CA GLU A 491 -6.19 -27.88 -7.97
C GLU A 491 -6.37 -28.72 -6.69
N SER A 492 -6.44 -28.07 -5.51
CA SER A 492 -6.44 -28.77 -4.22
C SER A 492 -7.55 -29.81 -4.07
N SER A 493 -8.76 -29.54 -4.55
CA SER A 493 -9.87 -30.49 -4.44
C SER A 493 -9.67 -31.72 -5.33
N VAL A 494 -9.11 -31.53 -6.53
CA VAL A 494 -8.83 -32.63 -7.47
C VAL A 494 -7.67 -33.48 -6.98
N ILE A 495 -6.52 -32.87 -6.61
CA ILE A 495 -5.34 -33.61 -6.13
C ILE A 495 -5.67 -34.42 -4.90
N THR A 496 -6.32 -33.82 -3.90
CA THR A 496 -6.54 -34.48 -2.61
C THR A 496 -7.60 -35.58 -2.69
N THR A 497 -8.60 -35.42 -3.56
CA THR A 497 -9.57 -36.48 -3.86
C THR A 497 -8.90 -37.63 -4.60
N PHE A 498 -8.06 -37.35 -5.60
CA PHE A 498 -7.39 -38.37 -6.40
C PHE A 498 -6.31 -39.15 -5.64
N TYR A 499 -5.38 -38.44 -4.98
CA TYR A 499 -4.21 -39.06 -4.33
C TYR A 499 -4.48 -39.55 -2.89
N PHE A 500 -5.41 -38.92 -2.17
CA PHE A 500 -5.62 -39.20 -0.75
C PHE A 500 -7.06 -39.63 -0.42
N SER A 501 -7.97 -39.64 -1.41
CA SER A 501 -9.40 -39.95 -1.23
C SER A 501 -10.05 -39.08 -0.16
N TRP A 502 -9.66 -37.81 -0.10
CA TRP A 502 -10.22 -36.86 0.86
C TRP A 502 -11.68 -36.52 0.53
N PRO A 503 -12.59 -36.50 1.52
CA PRO A 503 -13.92 -35.95 1.30
C PRO A 503 -13.87 -34.42 1.23
N THR A 504 -14.88 -33.82 0.60
CA THR A 504 -15.09 -32.36 0.49
C THR A 504 -14.88 -31.61 1.82
N SER A 505 -15.28 -32.20 2.95
CA SER A 505 -15.12 -31.62 4.29
C SER A 505 -13.65 -31.49 4.71
N SER A 506 -12.82 -32.48 4.38
CA SER A 506 -11.39 -32.46 4.70
C SER A 506 -10.65 -31.43 3.84
N VAL A 507 -11.01 -31.33 2.56
CA VAL A 507 -10.50 -30.29 1.64
C VAL A 507 -10.86 -28.89 2.16
N ALA A 508 -12.11 -28.69 2.55
CA ALA A 508 -12.59 -27.43 3.12
C ALA A 508 -11.84 -27.03 4.40
N ILE A 509 -11.62 -27.97 5.33
CA ILE A 509 -10.86 -27.74 6.56
C ILE A 509 -9.40 -27.40 6.23
N PHE A 510 -8.77 -28.16 5.32
CA PHE A 510 -7.40 -27.90 4.89
C PHE A 510 -7.22 -26.48 4.34
N LEU A 511 -8.08 -26.06 3.42
CA LEU A 511 -8.03 -24.72 2.83
C LEU A 511 -8.35 -23.62 3.84
N ALA A 512 -9.29 -23.86 4.76
CA ALA A 512 -9.62 -22.91 5.83
C ALA A 512 -8.42 -22.70 6.78
N VAL A 513 -7.76 -23.79 7.19
CA VAL A 513 -6.56 -23.73 8.03
C VAL A 513 -5.43 -23.03 7.29
N LEU A 514 -5.22 -23.36 6.02
CA LEU A 514 -4.22 -22.73 5.16
C LEU A 514 -4.45 -21.21 5.09
N GLY A 515 -5.68 -20.77 4.82
CA GLY A 515 -6.02 -19.34 4.77
C GLY A 515 -5.91 -18.61 6.13
N LEU A 516 -6.19 -19.29 7.25
CA LEU A 516 -6.02 -18.70 8.58
C LEU A 516 -4.56 -18.44 8.93
N THR A 517 -3.60 -19.12 8.30
CA THR A 517 -2.16 -18.89 8.53
C THR A 517 -1.71 -17.49 8.12
N VAL A 518 -2.46 -16.78 7.27
CA VAL A 518 -2.13 -15.41 6.86
C VAL A 518 -2.11 -14.43 8.03
N LEU A 519 -2.99 -14.59 9.01
CA LEU A 519 -3.09 -13.68 10.15
C LEU A 519 -1.81 -13.64 11.00
N PRO A 520 -1.31 -14.77 11.54
CA PRO A 520 -0.07 -14.76 12.31
C PRO A 520 1.14 -14.39 11.44
N VAL A 521 1.18 -14.80 10.18
CA VAL A 521 2.27 -14.47 9.25
C VAL A 521 2.36 -12.96 9.03
N ASN A 522 1.25 -12.28 8.71
CA ASN A 522 1.24 -10.83 8.51
C ASN A 522 1.62 -10.07 9.79
N ALA A 523 1.22 -10.57 10.97
CA ALA A 523 1.62 -9.98 12.24
C ALA A 523 3.14 -10.10 12.48
N ILE A 524 3.73 -11.27 12.22
CA ILE A 524 5.16 -11.52 12.38
C ILE A 524 5.97 -10.68 11.40
N VAL A 525 5.55 -10.65 10.11
CA VAL A 525 6.24 -9.88 9.09
C VAL A 525 6.21 -8.39 9.43
N GLY A 526 5.04 -7.85 9.74
CA GLY A 526 4.86 -6.42 10.01
C GLY A 526 5.55 -5.94 11.29
N SER A 527 5.64 -6.78 12.33
CA SER A 527 6.23 -6.38 13.62
C SER A 527 7.73 -6.68 13.75
N TYR A 528 8.22 -7.75 13.14
CA TYR A 528 9.58 -8.24 13.38
C TYR A 528 10.46 -8.10 12.14
N LEU A 529 10.02 -8.61 10.98
CA LEU A 529 10.85 -8.68 9.78
C LEU A 529 11.11 -7.30 9.16
N THR A 530 10.09 -6.45 9.03
CA THR A 530 10.25 -5.09 8.47
C THR A 530 11.10 -4.15 9.31
N ASN A 531 11.32 -4.46 10.60
CA ASN A 531 12.19 -3.67 11.48
C ASN A 531 13.66 -4.11 11.40
N ILE A 532 13.93 -5.32 10.93
CA ILE A 532 15.28 -5.92 10.92
C ILE A 532 15.86 -5.94 9.50
N PHE A 533 15.03 -6.20 8.48
CA PHE A 533 15.46 -6.39 7.10
C PHE A 533 14.81 -5.36 6.17
N GLU A 534 15.53 -4.99 5.12
CA GLU A 534 15.00 -4.11 4.08
C GLU A 534 13.98 -4.87 3.20
N ASP A 535 12.96 -4.16 2.70
CA ASP A 535 11.88 -4.71 1.88
C ASP A 535 12.39 -5.58 0.70
N ARG A 536 13.49 -5.18 0.05
CA ARG A 536 14.12 -5.93 -1.07
C ARG A 536 14.68 -7.30 -0.67
N GLN A 537 15.18 -7.42 0.56
CA GLN A 537 15.74 -8.69 1.06
C GLN A 537 14.61 -9.66 1.42
N ILE A 538 13.54 -9.14 2.03
CA ILE A 538 12.33 -9.92 2.35
C ILE A 538 11.66 -10.40 1.06
N LEU A 539 11.60 -9.55 0.03
CA LEU A 539 11.10 -9.90 -1.31
C LEU A 539 11.88 -11.08 -1.90
N LEU A 540 13.21 -10.98 -2.04
CA LEU A 540 14.02 -12.05 -2.62
C LEU A 540 13.96 -13.35 -1.79
N ALA A 541 13.98 -13.24 -0.46
CA ALA A 541 13.88 -14.41 0.43
C ALA A 541 12.54 -15.14 0.28
N SER A 542 11.43 -14.39 0.17
CA SER A 542 10.10 -14.99 -0.03
C SER A 542 9.93 -15.60 -1.42
N GLU A 543 10.54 -15.04 -2.47
CA GLU A 543 10.58 -15.67 -3.81
C GLU A 543 11.32 -17.02 -3.78
N ILE A 544 12.48 -17.09 -3.10
CA ILE A 544 13.24 -18.33 -2.97
C ILE A 544 12.44 -19.37 -2.18
N MET A 545 11.81 -18.96 -1.07
CA MET A 545 10.97 -19.86 -0.28
C MET A 545 9.74 -20.37 -1.06
N LEU A 546 9.14 -19.52 -1.90
CA LEU A 546 8.06 -19.91 -2.80
C LEU A 546 8.54 -20.94 -3.82
N LEU A 547 9.71 -20.75 -4.43
CA LEU A 547 10.33 -21.72 -5.33
C LEU A 547 10.60 -23.05 -4.63
N VAL A 548 11.11 -23.03 -3.38
CA VAL A 548 11.31 -24.24 -2.57
C VAL A 548 9.98 -24.96 -2.33
N GLY A 549 8.91 -24.22 -2.00
CA GLY A 549 7.56 -24.77 -1.86
C GLY A 549 7.09 -25.50 -3.12
N VAL A 550 7.21 -24.86 -4.29
CA VAL A 550 6.86 -25.44 -5.59
C VAL A 550 7.68 -26.70 -5.89
N ILE A 551 9.00 -26.69 -5.62
CA ILE A 551 9.87 -27.85 -5.83
C ILE A 551 9.45 -29.02 -4.93
N LEU A 552 9.14 -28.76 -3.65
CA LEU A 552 8.71 -29.80 -2.70
C LEU A 552 7.35 -30.40 -3.07
N SER A 553 6.50 -29.66 -3.80
CA SER A 553 5.20 -30.17 -4.27
C SER A 553 5.32 -31.23 -5.36
N PHE A 554 6.42 -31.27 -6.12
CA PHE A 554 6.61 -32.25 -7.19
C PHE A 554 6.64 -33.68 -6.65
N ARG A 555 5.98 -34.57 -7.38
CA ARG A 555 6.11 -36.01 -7.17
C ARG A 555 7.32 -36.52 -7.96
N VAL A 556 8.48 -36.63 -7.31
CA VAL A 556 9.75 -37.04 -7.94
C VAL A 556 10.02 -38.55 -7.76
N THR A 557 9.95 -39.09 -6.54
CA THR A 557 10.17 -40.53 -6.27
C THR A 557 9.39 -41.01 -5.03
N GLY A 558 8.62 -42.10 -5.15
CA GLY A 558 7.85 -42.73 -4.06
C GLY A 558 6.33 -42.49 -4.11
N PRO A 559 5.56 -43.06 -3.15
CA PRO A 559 4.15 -42.72 -2.97
C PRO A 559 4.05 -41.27 -2.48
N TYR A 560 3.18 -40.48 -3.13
CA TYR A 560 2.95 -39.09 -2.75
C TYR A 560 2.29 -39.06 -1.36
N SER A 561 2.91 -38.39 -0.39
CA SER A 561 2.45 -38.41 1.00
C SER A 561 1.64 -37.17 1.35
N VAL A 562 0.68 -37.34 2.26
CA VAL A 562 -0.12 -36.23 2.80
C VAL A 562 0.79 -35.16 3.44
N SER A 563 1.82 -35.59 4.17
CA SER A 563 2.77 -34.67 4.82
C SER A 563 3.56 -33.84 3.81
N GLN A 564 3.97 -34.43 2.69
CA GLN A 564 4.63 -33.70 1.60
C GLN A 564 3.70 -32.65 0.99
N TYR A 565 2.44 -33.02 0.70
CA TYR A 565 1.46 -32.09 0.15
C TYR A 565 1.18 -30.93 1.11
N ILE A 566 0.86 -31.21 2.38
CA ILE A 566 0.54 -30.17 3.37
C ILE A 566 1.74 -29.25 3.63
N SER A 567 2.95 -29.80 3.78
CA SER A 567 4.13 -28.97 4.05
C SER A 567 4.51 -28.09 2.86
N SER A 568 4.50 -28.65 1.64
CA SER A 568 4.78 -27.87 0.43
C SER A 568 3.70 -26.82 0.14
N ALA A 569 2.42 -27.13 0.37
CA ALA A 569 1.31 -26.19 0.28
C ALA A 569 1.46 -25.04 1.29
N LEU A 570 1.79 -25.35 2.55
CA LEU A 570 1.99 -24.34 3.59
C LEU A 570 3.14 -23.39 3.23
N ILE A 571 4.29 -23.94 2.82
CA ILE A 571 5.45 -23.14 2.42
C ILE A 571 5.10 -22.24 1.23
N THR A 572 4.48 -22.80 0.20
CA THR A 572 4.08 -22.07 -1.02
C THR A 572 3.12 -20.93 -0.68
N PHE A 573 2.05 -21.23 0.07
CA PHE A 573 1.01 -20.27 0.40
C PHE A 573 1.54 -19.15 1.31
N VAL A 574 2.24 -19.49 2.39
CA VAL A 574 2.82 -18.49 3.31
C VAL A 574 3.81 -17.59 2.57
N SER A 575 4.68 -18.16 1.75
CA SER A 575 5.66 -17.37 1.00
C SER A 575 4.99 -16.43 -0.01
N ALA A 576 3.95 -16.88 -0.70
CA ALA A 576 3.18 -16.06 -1.64
C ALA A 576 2.47 -14.89 -0.94
N GLU A 577 1.92 -15.10 0.26
CA GLU A 577 1.24 -14.06 1.06
C GLU A 577 2.22 -13.00 1.58
N VAL A 578 3.38 -13.42 2.10
CA VAL A 578 4.46 -12.49 2.47
C VAL A 578 4.89 -11.66 1.26
N LEU A 579 5.10 -12.33 0.12
CA LEU A 579 5.52 -11.69 -1.12
C LEU A 579 4.46 -10.71 -1.64
N GLU A 580 3.16 -11.01 -1.52
CA GLU A 580 2.09 -10.08 -1.85
C GLU A 580 2.14 -8.80 -0.99
N GLY A 581 2.33 -8.95 0.32
CA GLY A 581 2.44 -7.82 1.23
C GLY A 581 3.62 -6.89 0.91
N VAL A 582 4.80 -7.49 0.71
CA VAL A 582 6.04 -6.74 0.40
C VAL A 582 5.97 -6.12 -0.99
N ASN A 583 5.50 -6.85 -2.00
CA ASN A 583 5.38 -6.35 -3.36
C ASN A 583 4.39 -5.19 -3.45
N LEU A 584 3.26 -5.25 -2.73
CA LEU A 584 2.31 -4.14 -2.69
C LEU A 584 2.90 -2.89 -2.02
N SER A 585 3.66 -3.07 -0.93
CA SER A 585 4.39 -1.98 -0.26
C SER A 585 5.36 -1.30 -1.23
N LEU A 586 6.20 -2.07 -1.92
CA LEU A 586 7.17 -1.56 -2.89
C LEU A 586 6.50 -0.89 -4.09
N LEU A 587 5.47 -1.51 -4.66
CA LEU A 587 4.73 -0.96 -5.79
C LEU A 587 4.10 0.39 -5.44
N SER A 588 3.60 0.55 -4.22
CA SER A 588 3.05 1.83 -3.74
C SER A 588 4.08 2.96 -3.62
N ARG A 589 5.37 2.63 -3.45
CA ARG A 589 6.49 3.59 -3.37
C ARG A 589 7.05 3.96 -4.74
N VAL A 590 7.03 3.03 -5.71
CA VAL A 590 7.67 3.21 -7.03
C VAL A 590 6.66 3.67 -8.11
N MET A 591 5.35 3.61 -7.85
CA MET A 591 4.34 4.12 -8.79
C MET A 591 4.46 5.65 -9.03
N SER A 592 4.57 6.05 -10.29
CA SER A 592 4.53 7.45 -10.73
C SER A 592 3.18 8.12 -10.45
N SER A 593 3.17 9.42 -10.15
CA SER A 593 1.96 10.24 -9.99
C SER A 593 1.04 10.23 -11.23
N ARG A 594 1.60 10.04 -12.43
CA ARG A 594 0.82 9.87 -13.68
C ARG A 594 -0.03 8.60 -13.69
N LEU A 595 0.41 7.58 -12.97
CA LEU A 595 -0.27 6.30 -12.78
C LEU A 595 -1.15 6.29 -11.52
N ALA A 596 -1.20 7.39 -10.77
CA ALA A 596 -2.15 7.56 -9.67
C ALA A 596 -3.49 8.15 -10.14
N ARG A 597 -3.52 8.81 -11.31
CA ARG A 597 -4.72 9.44 -11.88
C ARG A 597 -5.19 8.73 -13.16
N GLY A 598 -6.50 8.70 -13.38
CA GLY A 598 -7.13 8.15 -14.59
C GLY A 598 -7.51 6.67 -14.51
N THR A 599 -8.00 6.14 -15.65
CA THR A 599 -8.53 4.77 -15.76
C THR A 599 -7.44 3.70 -15.60
N PHE A 600 -6.25 3.93 -16.17
CA PHE A 600 -5.11 3.01 -16.09
C PHE A 600 -4.19 3.33 -14.91
N ASN A 601 -4.78 3.50 -13.73
CA ASN A 601 -4.02 3.69 -12.51
C ASN A 601 -3.30 2.40 -12.09
N GLY A 602 -2.30 2.50 -11.21
CA GLY A 602 -1.54 1.32 -10.80
C GLY A 602 -2.32 0.34 -9.92
N GLY A 603 -3.42 0.77 -9.30
CA GLY A 603 -4.38 -0.12 -8.64
C GLY A 603 -5.06 -1.07 -9.64
N LEU A 604 -5.42 -0.56 -10.83
CA LEU A 604 -5.88 -1.38 -11.94
C LEU A 604 -4.77 -2.31 -12.42
N LEU A 605 -3.56 -1.80 -12.69
CA LEU A 605 -2.45 -2.65 -13.19
C LEU A 605 -2.10 -3.81 -12.26
N SER A 606 -2.05 -3.58 -10.95
CA SER A 606 -1.84 -4.66 -9.96
C SER A 606 -3.01 -5.65 -9.97
N THR A 607 -4.25 -5.15 -10.05
CA THR A 607 -5.44 -6.01 -10.11
C THR A 607 -5.44 -6.85 -11.39
N GLU A 608 -5.14 -6.27 -12.55
CA GLU A 608 -5.06 -6.94 -13.84
C GLU A 608 -3.96 -8.00 -13.86
N ALA A 609 -2.74 -7.68 -13.40
CA ALA A 609 -1.64 -8.64 -13.34
C ALA A 609 -2.00 -9.88 -12.51
N GLY A 610 -2.64 -9.67 -11.35
CA GLY A 610 -3.07 -10.77 -10.49
C GLY A 610 -4.24 -11.57 -11.08
N THR A 611 -5.25 -10.92 -11.64
CA THR A 611 -6.40 -11.60 -12.26
C THR A 611 -5.97 -12.38 -13.50
N MET A 612 -5.08 -11.83 -14.32
CA MET A 612 -4.54 -12.50 -15.50
C MET A 612 -3.75 -13.75 -15.11
N ALA A 613 -2.97 -13.68 -14.03
CA ALA A 613 -2.28 -14.86 -13.50
C ALA A 613 -3.24 -16.00 -13.14
N ARG A 614 -4.38 -15.68 -12.52
CA ARG A 614 -5.43 -16.67 -12.19
C ARG A 614 -6.03 -17.29 -13.44
N VAL A 615 -6.40 -16.47 -14.44
CA VAL A 615 -6.92 -16.96 -15.72
C VAL A 615 -5.96 -17.96 -16.37
N VAL A 616 -4.67 -17.64 -16.40
CA VAL A 616 -3.66 -18.55 -16.98
C VAL A 616 -3.51 -19.80 -16.13
N ALA A 617 -3.52 -19.70 -14.79
CA ALA A 617 -3.45 -20.84 -13.88
C ALA A 617 -4.62 -21.80 -14.06
N ASP A 618 -5.85 -21.29 -13.98
CA ASP A 618 -7.09 -22.06 -14.14
C ASP A 618 -7.19 -22.71 -15.53
N GLY A 619 -6.79 -21.97 -16.57
CA GLY A 619 -6.68 -22.52 -17.92
C GLY A 619 -5.64 -23.64 -18.02
N THR A 620 -4.51 -23.51 -17.31
CA THR A 620 -3.47 -24.55 -17.24
C THR A 620 -4.02 -25.83 -16.60
N ILE A 621 -4.76 -25.72 -15.48
CA ILE A 621 -5.36 -26.86 -14.79
C ILE A 621 -6.28 -27.65 -15.72
N THR A 622 -7.20 -26.97 -16.41
CA THR A 622 -8.11 -27.66 -17.32
C THR A 622 -7.39 -28.22 -18.55
N MET A 623 -6.44 -27.50 -19.14
CA MET A 623 -5.68 -27.96 -20.29
C MET A 623 -4.86 -29.22 -19.97
N VAL A 624 -4.15 -29.21 -18.84
CA VAL A 624 -3.38 -30.36 -18.36
C VAL A 624 -4.31 -31.50 -17.94
N GLY A 625 -5.49 -31.18 -17.40
CA GLY A 625 -6.51 -32.16 -17.04
C GLY A 625 -6.96 -33.07 -18.17
N TYR A 626 -6.90 -32.62 -19.43
CA TYR A 626 -7.16 -33.47 -20.60
C TYR A 626 -6.09 -34.56 -20.81
N LEU A 627 -4.88 -34.37 -20.27
CA LEU A 627 -3.78 -35.35 -20.35
C LEU A 627 -3.85 -36.43 -19.26
N GLY A 628 -4.83 -36.33 -18.34
CA GLY A 628 -5.12 -37.30 -17.27
C GLY A 628 -4.76 -36.80 -15.86
N GLU A 629 -5.58 -37.21 -14.88
CA GLU A 629 -5.46 -36.80 -13.46
C GLU A 629 -4.14 -37.23 -12.81
N GLU A 630 -3.56 -38.37 -13.22
CA GLU A 630 -2.28 -38.86 -12.70
C GLU A 630 -1.11 -37.90 -12.94
N LYS A 631 -1.11 -37.21 -14.10
CA LYS A 631 -0.05 -36.29 -14.50
C LYS A 631 -0.34 -34.84 -14.13
N LEU A 632 -1.55 -34.55 -13.62
CA LEU A 632 -2.02 -33.21 -13.35
C LEU A 632 -1.03 -32.42 -12.48
N LEU A 633 -0.75 -32.92 -11.27
CA LEU A 633 0.15 -32.31 -10.30
C LEU A 633 1.50 -31.89 -10.89
N ASN A 634 2.22 -32.80 -11.54
CA ASN A 634 3.57 -32.48 -12.02
C ASN A 634 3.53 -31.53 -13.23
N LEU A 635 2.54 -31.66 -14.11
CA LEU A 635 2.44 -30.86 -15.33
C LEU A 635 1.93 -29.43 -15.05
N THR A 636 1.06 -29.23 -14.06
CA THR A 636 0.62 -27.88 -13.62
C THR A 636 1.72 -27.13 -12.86
N LEU A 637 2.60 -27.84 -12.15
CA LEU A 637 3.73 -27.25 -11.43
C LEU A 637 4.90 -26.83 -12.32
N LEU A 638 5.05 -27.40 -13.53
CA LEU A 638 6.15 -27.05 -14.46
C LEU A 638 6.13 -25.57 -14.88
N PRO A 639 5.00 -25.00 -15.33
CA PRO A 639 4.90 -23.56 -15.56
C PRO A 639 5.22 -22.73 -14.31
N SER A 640 4.70 -23.13 -13.13
CA SER A 640 4.98 -22.44 -11.86
C SER A 640 6.47 -22.38 -11.58
N LEU A 641 7.19 -23.49 -11.78
CA LEU A 641 8.64 -23.58 -11.61
C LEU A 641 9.38 -22.61 -12.55
N PHE A 642 9.02 -22.61 -13.83
CA PHE A 642 9.65 -21.73 -14.83
C PHE A 642 9.41 -20.25 -14.52
N ILE A 643 8.17 -19.88 -14.18
CA ILE A 643 7.81 -18.50 -13.85
C ILE A 643 8.54 -18.06 -12.57
N CYS A 644 8.64 -18.91 -11.54
CA CYS A 644 9.41 -18.60 -10.33
C CYS A 644 10.90 -18.34 -10.62
N ILE A 645 11.53 -19.20 -11.43
CA ILE A 645 12.95 -19.03 -11.80
C ILE A 645 13.16 -17.74 -12.60
N ALA A 646 12.27 -17.45 -13.55
CA ALA A 646 12.33 -16.23 -14.35
C ALA A 646 12.14 -14.97 -13.49
N SER A 647 11.20 -14.99 -12.54
CA SER A 647 10.99 -13.90 -11.59
C SER A 647 12.21 -13.66 -10.71
N ILE A 648 12.78 -14.70 -10.10
CA ILE A 648 13.99 -14.58 -9.27
C ILE A 648 15.16 -14.02 -10.07
N ALA A 649 15.35 -14.48 -11.31
CA ALA A 649 16.39 -13.96 -12.19
C ALA A 649 16.18 -12.45 -12.48
N ALA A 650 14.95 -12.04 -12.77
CA ALA A 650 14.60 -10.63 -12.98
C ALA A 650 14.80 -9.76 -11.72
N THR A 651 14.45 -10.30 -10.54
CA THR A 651 14.66 -9.65 -9.24
C THR A 651 16.15 -9.46 -8.97
N LEU A 652 16.99 -10.47 -9.21
CA LEU A 652 18.44 -10.35 -9.06
C LEU A 652 19.06 -9.33 -10.00
N LEU A 653 18.61 -9.26 -11.26
CA LEU A 653 19.10 -8.28 -12.24
C LEU A 653 18.72 -6.83 -11.87
N THR A 654 17.57 -6.64 -11.22
CA THR A 654 17.07 -5.32 -10.81
C THR A 654 17.27 -5.01 -9.32
N PHE A 655 17.98 -5.86 -8.59
CA PHE A 655 18.10 -5.81 -7.13
C PHE A 655 18.63 -4.46 -6.62
N ASN A 656 19.61 -3.89 -7.33
CA ASN A 656 20.21 -2.60 -6.97
C ASN A 656 19.41 -1.40 -7.48
N THR A 657 18.54 -1.59 -8.47
CA THR A 657 17.69 -0.55 -9.09
C THR A 657 16.26 -0.53 -8.55
N LEU A 658 15.95 -1.39 -7.57
CA LEU A 658 14.65 -1.47 -6.91
C LEU A 658 14.36 -0.27 -5.98
N PHE A 659 15.26 0.71 -5.93
CA PHE A 659 15.16 1.98 -5.20
C PHE A 659 15.47 3.17 -6.10
#